data_AF-A0A3P8UIX8-F1
#
_entry.id   AF-A0A3P8UIX8-F1
#
_cell.length_a   1.000
_cell.length_b   1.000
_cell.length_c   1.000
_cell.angle_alpha   90.00
_cell.angle_beta   90.00
_cell.angle_gamma   90.00
#
_symmetry.space_group_name_H-M   'P 1'
#
loop_
_entity.id
_entity.type
_entity.pdbx_description
1 polymer ?
#
loop_
_entity_poly.entity_id
_entity_poly.type
_entity_poly.pdbx_seq_one_letter_code
_entity_poly.pdbx_strand_id
1 'polypeptide(L)'
;MNKKRYFLQAPEVKDYLVKGERFTKWSEDSTKTAPVTMKMDPKGFYVYWTNQSKETTFLDVATVRDTRTGKYAKLPKHSKVRNVFNMDFPDSNHLAKTLTIVSGPDMVNLTYHNFFASKEKVTQNWANDILAIAYNAERNNSCRQVYLEKIYVRISLQTNKDGKIPVKNIYKMFPADKKRVESALAAAHLPKGKHDTMKPDVFTEAAFKAFLYSLCPRPEIYEIFTSYSTKPTMTKEIFTKFLNEKQRDPRLNEELFPRLRQDQIKALIDKYEPQTTNSNRGLISPEGLLLFLLGPEAAVVMQDRLAKCQDMTQPLPHYFVKSSHNTYLTAGQFSGVSSPEMYRQCLLSGCRCLELDCWKGKPPEEEPIITHGFTMTTEILFKDVIEAIAESAFKTSQYPVILSFENHVDSVKQQEKMANYCKTIFGDALLTEPLDKYPLKPGQQIPSPSELLGKILIKNKKGCHEKPAQNKKTGPDLTTTTTTTTTVTAATASATQEPALNTQENQEGDAAVEDAEEQEDTEEQDEEKMKTCDEGTAGQEVTAYEAMSSLVNYIQPNKFVSFDIAKKKNRSYVISSFVETKGEAMISKTAVEFVEYNKRQMSRIYPKGTRMDSSNYSPQPFWNVGCQMVALNYQTMDFPMQLNLAQFEFNGRTGYLLKHDVLRRSDKKFDPFCDRIDTVVASTLTIKIYSGQFLSDKNVKTGVEVEVIGLPGDPKKKYRTKWSTTPNAINPVWNEEPFVFEKILLPELASLRLVVHEESGKFLGHRIIPVDALLSGFHHICLRSESNMPLTLPALFVYIEVKDYIPAAFAGTWFFDSSSLSYVSPYELPAVVQPPGDKAQPSDEPVSDPAEDNNTMPDPRSDLKPIPLPGLARIPPPSVIESDESLSPTPAISEGNAEVLNERSRICHSTPSTVTAEELTQHKNYVKFIKRQEREMKEAEKKYQKKTEDLIQKYSDSFKSMKKKSSLKKKEEGGGTSDPAVKERVKEQKEKMQSELQSLWTEQYDQLKKKKEQLATERLATLMELATEKHVSEAKILERCEHTCNTFRTHCDGSSSEFSPQQEALKEKQAGTLEDVKTLTNQLNLEAMNEHAHKLRSLPKEVRDAVNVCVSAHFPDLVDQAGDTKVDGDSCYGDVFLG
;
A
#
# COMPACT_ATOMS: atom_id res chain seq x y z
N MET A 1 -12.67 4.40 -36.30
CA MET A 1 -11.42 3.81 -35.75
C MET A 1 -11.75 2.50 -35.04
N ASN A 2 -11.16 1.36 -35.44
CA ASN A 2 -11.46 0.08 -34.79
C ASN A 2 -10.62 -0.13 -33.50
N LYS A 3 -11.04 0.50 -32.40
CA LYS A 3 -10.67 -0.01 -31.06
C LYS A 3 -11.29 -1.41 -30.93
N LYS A 4 -10.48 -2.46 -30.93
CA LYS A 4 -10.93 -3.80 -30.53
C LYS A 4 -11.45 -3.69 -29.09
N ARG A 5 -12.72 -3.98 -28.86
CA ARG A 5 -13.29 -4.04 -27.51
C ARG A 5 -12.68 -5.23 -26.78
N TYR A 6 -12.26 -5.03 -25.53
CA TYR A 6 -11.52 -6.01 -24.74
C TYR A 6 -12.45 -6.61 -23.68
N PHE A 7 -13.16 -7.66 -24.07
CA PHE A 7 -14.09 -8.35 -23.18
C PHE A 7 -13.33 -9.17 -22.14
N LEU A 8 -13.79 -9.08 -20.88
CA LEU A 8 -13.46 -10.08 -19.87
C LEU A 8 -14.20 -11.39 -20.19
N GLN A 9 -13.69 -12.50 -19.65
CA GLN A 9 -14.31 -13.82 -19.76
C GLN A 9 -14.65 -14.35 -18.37
N ALA A 10 -15.86 -14.85 -18.21
CA ALA A 10 -16.32 -15.49 -16.99
C ALA A 10 -15.44 -16.72 -16.66
N PRO A 11 -15.19 -17.03 -15.38
CA PRO A 11 -14.38 -18.18 -15.00
C PRO A 11 -15.04 -19.51 -15.40
N GLU A 12 -14.37 -20.30 -16.24
CA GLU A 12 -14.81 -21.65 -16.62
C GLU A 12 -14.58 -22.62 -15.44
N VAL A 13 -15.67 -23.13 -14.85
CA VAL A 13 -15.61 -24.14 -13.79
C VAL A 13 -15.72 -25.53 -14.43
N LYS A 14 -14.59 -26.21 -14.60
CA LYS A 14 -14.58 -27.51 -15.30
C LYS A 14 -15.27 -28.62 -14.50
N ASP A 15 -15.96 -29.47 -15.24
CA ASP A 15 -16.88 -30.51 -14.77
C ASP A 15 -16.30 -31.46 -13.70
N TYR A 16 -14.99 -31.73 -13.76
CA TYR A 16 -14.30 -32.59 -12.80
C TYR A 16 -14.09 -31.93 -11.42
N LEU A 17 -14.04 -30.59 -11.34
CA LEU A 17 -13.96 -29.85 -10.08
C LEU A 17 -15.30 -29.99 -9.31
N VAL A 18 -16.42 -29.92 -10.03
CA VAL A 18 -17.78 -30.05 -9.48
C VAL A 18 -18.08 -31.50 -9.07
N LYS A 19 -17.72 -32.46 -9.94
CA LYS A 19 -17.82 -33.91 -9.65
C LYS A 19 -16.93 -34.29 -8.46
N GLY A 20 -15.74 -33.71 -8.37
CA GLY A 20 -14.80 -33.84 -7.25
C GLY A 20 -13.87 -35.04 -7.36
N GLU A 21 -12.81 -35.02 -6.55
CA GLU A 21 -11.79 -36.07 -6.49
C GLU A 21 -11.44 -36.42 -5.04
N ARG A 22 -10.94 -37.65 -4.83
CA ARG A 22 -10.50 -38.14 -3.52
C ARG A 22 -9.05 -37.74 -3.23
N PHE A 23 -8.85 -37.02 -2.14
CA PHE A 23 -7.54 -36.64 -1.62
C PHE A 23 -7.37 -37.11 -0.17
N THR A 24 -6.13 -37.19 0.29
CA THR A 24 -5.79 -37.29 1.71
C THR A 24 -5.22 -35.95 2.17
N LYS A 25 -5.94 -35.24 3.03
CA LYS A 25 -5.46 -34.00 3.65
C LYS A 25 -4.50 -34.32 4.79
N TRP A 26 -3.46 -33.50 4.94
CA TRP A 26 -2.56 -33.50 6.09
C TRP A 26 -2.19 -32.06 6.51
N SER A 27 -1.28 -31.91 7.48
CA SER A 27 -0.68 -30.66 7.94
C SER A 27 0.70 -30.94 8.52
N GLU A 28 1.62 -29.98 8.47
CA GLU A 28 3.03 -30.19 8.90
C GLU A 28 3.13 -30.56 10.39
N ASP A 29 2.28 -29.98 11.24
CA ASP A 29 2.26 -30.17 12.70
C ASP A 29 1.46 -31.38 13.17
N SER A 30 1.03 -32.28 12.27
CA SER A 30 0.19 -33.42 12.64
C SER A 30 0.66 -34.76 12.08
N THR A 31 0.64 -35.77 12.94
CA THR A 31 0.84 -37.18 12.57
C THR A 31 -0.41 -37.83 11.95
N LYS A 32 -1.54 -37.10 11.88
CA LYS A 32 -2.83 -37.62 11.42
C LYS A 32 -3.13 -37.16 10.00
N THR A 33 -3.33 -38.12 9.11
CA THR A 33 -3.87 -37.92 7.75
C THR A 33 -5.39 -38.12 7.74
N ALA A 34 -6.12 -37.35 6.94
CA ALA A 34 -7.58 -37.45 6.82
C ALA A 34 -8.01 -37.62 5.34
N PRO A 35 -8.64 -38.75 4.94
CA PRO A 35 -9.21 -38.88 3.61
C PRO A 35 -10.44 -37.97 3.46
N VAL A 36 -10.48 -37.22 2.37
CA VAL A 36 -11.51 -36.24 2.02
C VAL A 36 -11.90 -36.35 0.55
N THR A 37 -13.14 -35.98 0.23
CA THR A 37 -13.54 -35.69 -1.16
C THR A 37 -13.53 -34.18 -1.33
N MET A 38 -12.68 -33.66 -2.23
CA MET A 38 -12.59 -32.22 -2.54
C MET A 38 -13.42 -31.91 -3.80
N LYS A 39 -14.06 -30.74 -3.79
CA LYS A 39 -14.98 -30.22 -4.81
C LYS A 39 -14.82 -28.71 -4.96
N MET A 40 -15.30 -28.18 -6.07
CA MET A 40 -15.65 -26.77 -6.24
C MET A 40 -17.16 -26.66 -6.45
N ASP A 41 -17.79 -25.54 -6.07
CA ASP A 41 -19.17 -25.26 -6.47
C ASP A 41 -19.26 -24.86 -7.97
N PRO A 42 -20.41 -25.05 -8.65
CA PRO A 42 -20.53 -24.77 -10.08
C PRO A 42 -20.28 -23.32 -10.53
N LYS A 43 -20.20 -22.35 -9.61
CA LYS A 43 -19.95 -20.92 -9.90
C LYS A 43 -18.54 -20.47 -9.51
N GLY A 44 -17.73 -21.37 -8.94
CA GLY A 44 -16.31 -21.13 -8.67
C GLY A 44 -16.05 -20.16 -7.52
N PHE A 45 -16.93 -20.14 -6.51
CA PHE A 45 -16.78 -19.29 -5.33
C PHE A 45 -15.97 -19.96 -4.21
N TYR A 46 -16.10 -21.28 -4.06
CA TYR A 46 -15.55 -22.06 -2.96
C TYR A 46 -14.95 -23.39 -3.44
N VAL A 47 -13.70 -23.64 -3.05
CA VAL A 47 -13.17 -25.01 -2.95
C VAL A 47 -13.58 -25.54 -1.58
N TYR A 48 -14.19 -26.72 -1.53
CA TYR A 48 -14.65 -27.32 -0.28
C TYR A 48 -14.34 -28.80 -0.25
N TRP A 49 -14.13 -29.36 0.94
CA TRP A 49 -13.82 -30.77 1.11
C TRP A 49 -14.56 -31.37 2.31
N THR A 50 -15.11 -32.55 2.11
CA THR A 50 -15.88 -33.28 3.12
C THR A 50 -15.09 -34.49 3.62
N ASN A 51 -14.97 -34.63 4.95
CA ASN A 51 -14.31 -35.76 5.60
C ASN A 51 -15.28 -36.94 5.83
N GLN A 52 -14.74 -38.09 6.28
CA GLN A 52 -15.55 -39.28 6.61
C GLN A 52 -16.64 -39.03 7.67
N SER A 53 -16.46 -38.04 8.56
CA SER A 53 -17.43 -37.64 9.58
C SER A 53 -18.61 -36.81 9.05
N LYS A 54 -18.69 -36.60 7.72
CA LYS A 54 -19.61 -35.67 7.02
C LYS A 54 -19.47 -34.20 7.46
N GLU A 55 -18.28 -33.80 7.90
CA GLU A 55 -17.96 -32.39 8.14
C GLU A 55 -17.28 -31.80 6.90
N THR A 56 -17.74 -30.61 6.49
CA THR A 56 -17.29 -29.94 5.28
C THR A 56 -16.55 -28.65 5.63
N THR A 57 -15.26 -28.59 5.29
CA THR A 57 -14.45 -27.37 5.33
C THR A 57 -14.56 -26.63 4.00
N PHE A 58 -14.44 -25.31 4.02
CA PHE A 58 -14.55 -24.44 2.84
C PHE A 58 -13.38 -23.46 2.81
N LEU A 59 -12.86 -23.23 1.62
CA LEU A 59 -11.88 -22.21 1.27
C LEU A 59 -12.50 -21.29 0.22
N ASP A 60 -12.49 -19.98 0.49
CA ASP A 60 -12.94 -18.97 -0.45
C ASP A 60 -11.93 -18.82 -1.59
N VAL A 61 -12.37 -18.97 -2.85
CA VAL A 61 -11.48 -18.90 -4.01
C VAL A 61 -10.86 -17.51 -4.15
N ALA A 62 -11.52 -16.46 -3.65
CA ALA A 62 -10.99 -15.10 -3.66
C ALA A 62 -9.88 -14.84 -2.61
N THR A 63 -9.57 -15.78 -1.72
CA THR A 63 -8.42 -15.68 -0.79
C THR A 63 -7.27 -16.63 -1.15
N VAL A 64 -7.39 -17.39 -2.24
CA VAL A 64 -6.30 -18.21 -2.78
C VAL A 64 -5.23 -17.30 -3.40
N ARG A 65 -3.98 -17.52 -3.00
CA ARG A 65 -2.80 -16.80 -3.49
C ARG A 65 -1.98 -17.65 -4.47
N ASP A 66 -1.88 -18.96 -4.22
CA ASP A 66 -1.07 -19.87 -5.05
C ASP A 66 -1.60 -21.31 -5.00
N THR A 67 -1.21 -22.11 -5.97
CA THR A 67 -1.44 -23.55 -6.02
C THR A 67 -0.18 -24.25 -6.54
N ARG A 68 0.34 -25.22 -5.80
CA ARG A 68 1.62 -25.89 -6.09
C ARG A 68 1.48 -27.40 -6.17
N THR A 69 2.30 -28.00 -7.03
CA THR A 69 2.32 -29.43 -7.37
C THR A 69 3.75 -29.93 -7.49
N GLY A 70 3.95 -31.24 -7.52
CA GLY A 70 5.28 -31.82 -7.74
C GLY A 70 6.28 -31.40 -6.67
N LYS A 71 7.48 -30.96 -7.12
CA LYS A 71 8.55 -30.46 -6.26
C LYS A 71 8.24 -29.14 -5.53
N TYR A 72 7.22 -28.39 -5.98
CA TYR A 72 6.85 -27.09 -5.42
C TYR A 72 5.75 -27.19 -4.34
N ALA A 73 5.01 -28.30 -4.29
CA ALA A 73 4.09 -28.57 -3.19
C ALA A 73 4.87 -28.85 -1.89
N LYS A 74 4.29 -28.50 -0.73
CA LYS A 74 4.87 -28.88 0.56
C LYS A 74 4.95 -30.40 0.65
N LEU A 75 6.09 -30.90 1.15
CA LEU A 75 6.32 -32.33 1.42
C LEU A 75 6.28 -32.60 2.93
N PRO A 76 5.66 -33.70 3.40
CA PRO A 76 5.62 -34.02 4.81
C PRO A 76 7.02 -34.39 5.34
N LYS A 77 7.41 -33.74 6.43
CA LYS A 77 8.66 -34.01 7.17
C LYS A 77 8.52 -35.21 8.12
N HIS A 78 7.35 -35.36 8.75
CA HIS A 78 7.15 -36.39 9.78
C HIS A 78 7.05 -37.81 9.19
N SER A 79 7.94 -38.71 9.61
CA SER A 79 8.06 -40.11 9.14
C SER A 79 6.72 -40.85 9.01
N LYS A 80 5.89 -40.89 10.07
CA LYS A 80 4.55 -41.50 10.05
C LYS A 80 3.68 -41.06 8.84
N VAL A 81 3.76 -39.80 8.42
CA VAL A 81 2.98 -39.28 7.27
C VAL A 81 3.66 -39.65 5.94
N ARG A 82 5.00 -39.62 5.87
CA ARG A 82 5.77 -40.08 4.70
C ARG A 82 5.51 -41.55 4.38
N ASN A 83 5.47 -42.40 5.42
CA ASN A 83 5.15 -43.82 5.32
C ASN A 83 3.72 -44.04 4.78
N VAL A 84 2.73 -43.25 5.22
CA VAL A 84 1.33 -43.34 4.69
C VAL A 84 1.25 -42.99 3.20
N PHE A 85 2.18 -42.20 2.67
CA PHE A 85 2.27 -41.85 1.25
C PHE A 85 3.36 -42.63 0.49
N ASN A 86 3.98 -43.65 1.11
CA ASN A 86 5.09 -44.43 0.56
C ASN A 86 6.23 -43.57 -0.03
N MET A 87 6.55 -42.42 0.56
CA MET A 87 7.49 -41.46 -0.03
C MET A 87 8.95 -41.92 -0.03
N ASP A 88 9.31 -42.81 0.90
CA ASP A 88 10.69 -43.29 1.11
C ASP A 88 10.98 -44.61 0.35
N PHE A 89 10.11 -44.99 -0.60
CA PHE A 89 10.31 -46.14 -1.50
C PHE A 89 10.88 -45.70 -2.86
N PRO A 90 11.78 -46.46 -3.51
CA PRO A 90 12.43 -46.04 -4.77
C PRO A 90 11.48 -45.72 -5.91
N ASP A 91 10.47 -46.56 -6.17
CA ASP A 91 9.53 -46.41 -7.29
C ASP A 91 8.37 -45.42 -7.01
N SER A 92 8.52 -44.57 -5.99
CA SER A 92 7.44 -43.74 -5.46
C SER A 92 7.15 -42.51 -6.32
N ASN A 93 6.17 -42.62 -7.23
CA ASN A 93 5.61 -41.48 -7.96
C ASN A 93 4.73 -40.55 -7.07
N HIS A 94 5.27 -40.10 -5.94
CA HIS A 94 4.57 -39.27 -4.95
C HIS A 94 4.45 -37.81 -5.40
N LEU A 95 5.43 -37.27 -6.13
CA LEU A 95 5.39 -35.90 -6.66
C LEU A 95 4.22 -35.67 -7.63
N ALA A 96 3.83 -36.67 -8.43
CA ALA A 96 2.64 -36.58 -9.28
C ALA A 96 1.29 -36.60 -8.52
N LYS A 97 1.33 -36.68 -7.18
CA LYS A 97 0.17 -36.76 -6.27
C LYS A 97 0.12 -35.63 -5.24
N THR A 98 1.17 -34.81 -5.10
CA THR A 98 1.19 -33.69 -4.15
C THR A 98 0.43 -32.47 -4.68
N LEU A 99 -0.36 -31.83 -3.81
CA LEU A 99 -1.04 -30.56 -4.06
C LEU A 99 -1.04 -29.70 -2.79
N THR A 100 -0.56 -28.47 -2.89
CA THR A 100 -0.66 -27.44 -1.85
C THR A 100 -1.47 -26.27 -2.39
N ILE A 101 -2.51 -25.84 -1.67
CA ILE A 101 -3.22 -24.58 -1.95
C ILE A 101 -2.79 -23.57 -0.87
N VAL A 102 -2.33 -22.39 -1.29
CA VAL A 102 -1.91 -21.30 -0.39
C VAL A 102 -2.98 -20.21 -0.38
N SER A 103 -3.38 -19.76 0.81
CA SER A 103 -4.42 -18.73 0.97
C SER A 103 -4.12 -17.77 2.11
N GLY A 104 -4.40 -16.48 1.99
CA GLY A 104 -4.16 -15.52 3.08
C GLY A 104 -4.73 -14.11 2.86
N PRO A 105 -5.10 -13.37 3.93
CA PRO A 105 -5.61 -12.00 3.86
C PRO A 105 -4.63 -11.00 3.23
N ASP A 106 -3.33 -11.28 3.24
CA ASP A 106 -2.25 -10.48 2.66
C ASP A 106 -1.14 -11.42 2.10
N MET A 107 0.09 -10.93 1.96
CA MET A 107 1.22 -11.70 1.40
C MET A 107 2.09 -12.40 2.47
N VAL A 108 1.92 -12.05 3.76
CA VAL A 108 2.71 -12.57 4.89
C VAL A 108 1.91 -13.62 5.66
N ASN A 109 0.64 -13.33 5.96
CA ASN A 109 -0.26 -14.17 6.75
C ASN A 109 -0.85 -15.33 5.93
N LEU A 110 0.01 -16.28 5.53
CA LEU A 110 -0.34 -17.38 4.65
C LEU A 110 -0.75 -18.65 5.40
N THR A 111 -1.77 -19.35 4.89
CA THR A 111 -2.22 -20.67 5.33
C THR A 111 -2.02 -21.69 4.21
N TYR A 112 -1.43 -22.84 4.53
CA TYR A 112 -1.10 -23.91 3.59
C TYR A 112 -2.06 -25.11 3.75
N HIS A 113 -2.83 -25.40 2.71
CA HIS A 113 -3.73 -26.55 2.67
C HIS A 113 -3.10 -27.67 1.84
N ASN A 114 -2.50 -28.64 2.54
CA ASN A 114 -1.74 -29.73 1.91
C ASN A 114 -2.61 -30.99 1.70
N PHE A 115 -2.57 -31.52 0.48
CA PHE A 115 -3.34 -32.66 0.00
C PHE A 115 -2.46 -33.65 -0.79
N PHE A 116 -2.85 -34.92 -0.77
CA PHE A 116 -2.24 -35.99 -1.56
C PHE A 116 -3.33 -36.70 -2.37
N ALA A 117 -3.23 -36.72 -3.69
CA ALA A 117 -4.26 -37.24 -4.59
C ALA A 117 -4.30 -38.78 -4.62
N SER A 118 -5.50 -39.36 -4.73
CA SER A 118 -5.68 -40.81 -4.92
C SER A 118 -5.31 -41.29 -6.32
N LYS A 119 -5.22 -40.38 -7.30
CA LYS A 119 -4.93 -40.65 -8.71
C LYS A 119 -3.78 -39.76 -9.19
N GLU A 120 -3.02 -40.26 -10.15
CA GLU A 120 -1.91 -39.53 -10.77
C GLU A 120 -2.38 -38.50 -11.81
N LYS A 121 -1.56 -37.48 -12.05
CA LYS A 121 -1.79 -36.38 -13.02
C LYS A 121 -2.99 -35.45 -12.72
N VAL A 122 -3.83 -35.78 -11.74
CA VAL A 122 -5.00 -34.94 -11.39
C VAL A 122 -4.61 -33.62 -10.71
N THR A 123 -3.53 -33.61 -9.92
CA THR A 123 -3.12 -32.42 -9.13
C THR A 123 -2.81 -31.20 -9.98
N GLN A 124 -2.15 -31.37 -11.13
CA GLN A 124 -1.78 -30.26 -12.02
C GLN A 124 -3.01 -29.55 -12.58
N ASN A 125 -4.02 -30.32 -13.02
CA ASN A 125 -5.25 -29.76 -13.56
C ASN A 125 -6.04 -29.02 -12.48
N TRP A 126 -6.11 -29.56 -11.26
CA TRP A 126 -6.73 -28.88 -10.12
C TRP A 126 -6.00 -27.59 -9.73
N ALA A 127 -4.66 -27.59 -9.69
CA ALA A 127 -3.88 -26.39 -9.39
C ALA A 127 -4.12 -25.29 -10.43
N ASN A 128 -3.87 -25.59 -11.71
CA ASN A 128 -3.99 -24.63 -12.81
C ASN A 128 -5.39 -23.98 -12.85
N ASP A 129 -6.46 -24.78 -12.73
CA ASP A 129 -7.83 -24.26 -12.83
C ASP A 129 -8.26 -23.48 -11.57
N ILE A 130 -7.88 -23.92 -10.36
CA ILE A 130 -8.15 -23.15 -9.14
C ILE A 130 -7.46 -21.78 -9.20
N LEU A 131 -6.20 -21.73 -9.65
CA LEU A 131 -5.46 -20.48 -9.77
C LEU A 131 -6.06 -19.56 -10.84
N ALA A 132 -6.45 -20.11 -12.00
CA ALA A 132 -7.11 -19.36 -13.07
C ALA A 132 -8.43 -18.72 -12.62
N ILE A 133 -9.24 -19.44 -11.82
CA ILE A 133 -10.51 -18.92 -11.28
C ILE A 133 -10.24 -17.86 -10.19
N ALA A 134 -9.27 -18.08 -9.30
CA ALA A 134 -8.89 -17.12 -8.25
C ALA A 134 -8.38 -15.78 -8.83
N TYR A 135 -7.59 -15.85 -9.91
CA TYR A 135 -6.99 -14.66 -10.54
C TYR A 135 -7.86 -14.02 -11.63
N ASN A 136 -9.01 -14.62 -11.98
CA ASN A 136 -9.93 -14.10 -13.00
C ASN A 136 -10.42 -12.67 -12.67
N ALA A 137 -10.22 -11.75 -13.62
CA ALA A 137 -10.53 -10.33 -13.40
C ALA A 137 -12.04 -10.04 -13.30
N GLU A 138 -12.89 -10.77 -14.02
CA GLU A 138 -14.35 -10.62 -13.93
C GLU A 138 -14.88 -11.10 -12.58
N ARG A 139 -14.39 -12.24 -12.08
CA ARG A 139 -14.79 -12.79 -10.77
C ARG A 139 -14.42 -11.84 -9.62
N ASN A 140 -13.25 -11.20 -9.69
CA ASN A 140 -12.81 -10.22 -8.69
C ASN A 140 -13.53 -8.85 -8.83
N ASN A 141 -14.06 -8.52 -10.01
CA ASN A 141 -14.79 -7.27 -10.28
C ASN A 141 -16.27 -7.50 -10.60
N SER A 142 -16.84 -8.62 -10.11
CA SER A 142 -18.24 -8.98 -10.35
C SER A 142 -19.22 -7.98 -9.72
N CYS A 143 -20.44 -7.93 -10.24
CA CYS A 143 -21.48 -7.06 -9.70
C CYS A 143 -21.99 -7.52 -8.32
N ARG A 144 -22.75 -6.64 -7.65
CA ARG A 144 -23.23 -6.88 -6.28
C ARG A 144 -24.11 -8.13 -6.18
N GLN A 145 -24.90 -8.44 -7.21
CA GLN A 145 -25.72 -9.65 -7.29
C GLN A 145 -24.89 -10.93 -7.11
N VAL A 146 -23.72 -11.02 -7.73
CA VAL A 146 -22.83 -12.21 -7.65
C VAL A 146 -22.28 -12.39 -6.22
N TYR A 147 -21.99 -11.32 -5.49
CA TYR A 147 -21.57 -11.43 -4.09
C TYR A 147 -22.70 -11.85 -3.15
N LEU A 148 -23.95 -11.45 -3.43
CA LEU A 148 -25.13 -11.94 -2.69
C LEU A 148 -25.40 -13.43 -3.00
N GLU A 149 -25.29 -13.81 -4.27
CA GLU A 149 -25.39 -15.20 -4.73
C GLU A 149 -24.31 -16.11 -4.13
N LYS A 150 -23.07 -15.60 -3.99
CA LYS A 150 -21.98 -16.27 -3.29
C LYS A 150 -22.35 -16.61 -1.84
N ILE A 151 -23.04 -15.70 -1.13
CA ILE A 151 -23.54 -15.96 0.23
C ILE A 151 -24.64 -17.04 0.22
N TYR A 152 -25.56 -17.00 -0.74
CA TYR A 152 -26.60 -18.03 -0.92
C TYR A 152 -25.99 -19.43 -1.11
N VAL A 153 -25.01 -19.57 -2.01
CA VAL A 153 -24.26 -20.82 -2.24
C VAL A 153 -23.52 -21.25 -0.96
N ARG A 154 -22.87 -20.30 -0.28
CA ARG A 154 -22.10 -20.56 0.95
C ARG A 154 -22.95 -21.16 2.07
N ILE A 155 -24.19 -20.68 2.24
CA ILE A 155 -25.16 -21.17 3.23
C ILE A 155 -25.74 -22.51 2.79
N SER A 156 -26.18 -22.61 1.52
CA SER A 156 -26.82 -23.81 0.95
C SER A 156 -25.95 -25.06 1.02
N LEU A 157 -24.63 -24.92 0.81
CA LEU A 157 -23.68 -26.02 0.92
C LEU A 157 -23.33 -26.40 2.38
N GLN A 158 -23.61 -25.55 3.37
CA GLN A 158 -23.15 -25.75 4.76
C GLN A 158 -24.15 -26.55 5.61
N THR A 159 -24.39 -27.80 5.19
CA THR A 159 -25.33 -28.72 5.84
C THR A 159 -24.76 -29.41 7.10
N ASN A 160 -25.64 -30.06 7.87
CA ASN A 160 -25.28 -31.00 8.93
C ASN A 160 -25.13 -32.45 8.40
N LYS A 161 -24.87 -33.42 9.30
CA LYS A 161 -24.73 -34.85 8.95
C LYS A 161 -25.96 -35.47 8.25
N ASP A 162 -27.12 -34.84 8.39
CA ASP A 162 -28.42 -35.24 7.84
C ASP A 162 -28.75 -34.52 6.51
N GLY A 163 -27.85 -33.69 6.00
CA GLY A 163 -28.06 -32.92 4.76
C GLY A 163 -28.94 -31.67 4.92
N LYS A 164 -29.26 -31.24 6.15
CA LYS A 164 -30.08 -30.05 6.43
C LYS A 164 -29.21 -28.82 6.74
N ILE A 165 -29.64 -27.64 6.31
CA ILE A 165 -29.01 -26.34 6.58
C ILE A 165 -29.35 -25.90 8.02
N PRO A 166 -28.35 -25.71 8.91
CA PRO A 166 -28.58 -25.25 10.28
C PRO A 166 -28.77 -23.72 10.36
N VAL A 167 -29.84 -23.26 11.02
CA VAL A 167 -30.15 -21.81 11.12
C VAL A 167 -29.04 -21.03 11.84
N LYS A 168 -28.34 -21.65 12.79
CA LYS A 168 -27.11 -21.10 13.42
C LYS A 168 -26.04 -20.61 12.44
N ASN A 169 -26.01 -21.10 11.20
CA ASN A 169 -25.05 -20.67 10.18
C ASN A 169 -25.47 -19.32 9.56
N ILE A 170 -26.77 -19.05 9.45
CA ILE A 170 -27.30 -17.74 9.00
C ILE A 170 -26.97 -16.68 10.07
N TYR A 171 -27.18 -16.98 11.35
CA TYR A 171 -26.75 -16.12 12.48
C TYR A 171 -25.23 -15.94 12.61
N LYS A 172 -24.41 -16.76 11.94
CA LYS A 172 -22.96 -16.56 11.82
C LYS A 172 -22.56 -15.73 10.61
N MET A 173 -23.35 -15.78 9.52
CA MET A 173 -23.14 -14.96 8.32
C MET A 173 -23.59 -13.51 8.53
N PHE A 174 -24.62 -13.29 9.35
CA PHE A 174 -25.15 -11.97 9.66
C PHE A 174 -25.12 -11.71 11.19
N PRO A 175 -23.94 -11.58 11.81
CA PRO A 175 -23.80 -11.54 13.27
C PRO A 175 -24.20 -10.21 13.93
N ALA A 176 -24.24 -9.12 13.16
CA ALA A 176 -24.35 -7.74 13.68
C ALA A 176 -25.64 -7.45 14.47
N ASP A 177 -26.80 -7.87 13.96
CA ASP A 177 -28.09 -7.80 14.66
C ASP A 177 -28.86 -9.12 14.53
N LYS A 178 -28.80 -9.93 15.58
CA LYS A 178 -29.48 -11.23 15.62
C LYS A 178 -30.99 -11.09 15.63
N LYS A 179 -31.55 -10.12 16.38
CA LYS A 179 -33.01 -9.91 16.47
C LYS A 179 -33.60 -9.61 15.10
N ARG A 180 -32.91 -8.75 14.33
CA ARG A 180 -33.28 -8.39 12.97
C ARG A 180 -33.20 -9.58 12.01
N VAL A 181 -32.23 -10.49 12.20
CA VAL A 181 -32.16 -11.76 11.45
C VAL A 181 -33.31 -12.72 11.84
N GLU A 182 -33.71 -12.83 13.12
CA GLU A 182 -34.85 -13.68 13.51
C GLU A 182 -36.16 -13.19 12.88
N SER A 183 -36.36 -11.87 12.83
CA SER A 183 -37.49 -11.22 12.16
C SER A 183 -37.47 -11.41 10.64
N ALA A 184 -36.30 -11.26 10.00
CA ALA A 184 -36.16 -11.47 8.56
C ALA A 184 -36.38 -12.93 8.14
N LEU A 185 -35.95 -13.90 8.95
CA LEU A 185 -36.27 -15.32 8.75
C LEU A 185 -37.78 -15.56 8.86
N ALA A 186 -38.44 -14.98 9.87
CA ALA A 186 -39.89 -15.07 10.03
C ALA A 186 -40.66 -14.48 8.83
N ALA A 187 -40.24 -13.32 8.32
CA ALA A 187 -40.83 -12.66 7.17
C ALA A 187 -40.63 -13.44 5.86
N ALA A 188 -39.53 -14.18 5.72
CA ALA A 188 -39.29 -15.10 4.61
C ALA A 188 -39.93 -16.49 4.79
N HIS A 189 -40.75 -16.69 5.83
CA HIS A 189 -41.35 -17.98 6.23
C HIS A 189 -40.32 -19.10 6.49
N LEU A 190 -39.09 -18.75 6.87
CA LEU A 190 -38.01 -19.68 7.20
C LEU A 190 -37.95 -19.99 8.70
N PRO A 191 -37.48 -21.20 9.09
CA PRO A 191 -37.19 -21.53 10.48
C PRO A 191 -36.21 -20.54 11.12
N LYS A 192 -36.53 -20.07 12.33
CA LYS A 192 -35.83 -18.97 13.00
C LYS A 192 -35.16 -19.36 14.32
N GLY A 193 -35.53 -20.49 14.92
CA GLY A 193 -34.89 -20.95 16.15
C GLY A 193 -33.41 -21.25 15.91
N LYS A 194 -32.55 -20.80 16.83
CA LYS A 194 -31.08 -20.94 16.74
C LYS A 194 -30.60 -22.38 16.51
N HIS A 195 -31.37 -23.37 16.95
CA HIS A 195 -31.03 -24.80 16.84
C HIS A 195 -31.84 -25.53 15.74
N ASP A 196 -32.71 -24.82 15.03
CA ASP A 196 -33.53 -25.36 13.95
C ASP A 196 -32.65 -25.75 12.75
N THR A 197 -33.21 -26.61 11.90
CA THR A 197 -32.62 -26.99 10.62
C THR A 197 -33.69 -26.95 9.53
N MET A 198 -33.35 -26.40 8.36
CA MET A 198 -34.20 -26.42 7.17
C MET A 198 -33.60 -27.35 6.13
N LYS A 199 -34.45 -27.96 5.31
CA LYS A 199 -33.97 -28.71 4.14
C LYS A 199 -33.52 -27.72 3.03
N PRO A 200 -32.62 -28.12 2.10
CA PRO A 200 -32.18 -27.24 1.01
C PRO A 200 -33.27 -26.84 0.00
N ASP A 201 -34.31 -27.67 -0.19
CA ASP A 201 -35.47 -27.38 -1.04
C ASP A 201 -36.34 -26.21 -0.51
N VAL A 202 -36.32 -25.96 0.81
CA VAL A 202 -37.00 -24.81 1.45
C VAL A 202 -36.18 -23.52 1.28
N PHE A 203 -34.85 -23.61 1.34
CA PHE A 203 -33.96 -22.45 1.22
C PHE A 203 -33.67 -22.14 -0.26
N THR A 204 -34.70 -21.71 -0.98
CA THR A 204 -34.60 -21.28 -2.38
C THR A 204 -33.97 -19.90 -2.52
N GLU A 205 -33.48 -19.56 -3.72
CA GLU A 205 -32.96 -18.22 -4.02
C GLU A 205 -34.03 -17.13 -3.82
N ALA A 206 -35.30 -17.43 -4.10
CA ALA A 206 -36.42 -16.53 -3.84
C ALA A 206 -36.65 -16.29 -2.35
N ALA A 207 -36.61 -17.35 -1.53
CA ALA A 207 -36.69 -17.23 -0.06
C ALA A 207 -35.49 -16.45 0.51
N PHE A 208 -34.30 -16.63 -0.07
CA PHE A 208 -33.10 -15.86 0.31
C PHE A 208 -33.21 -14.37 -0.08
N LYS A 209 -33.77 -14.04 -1.25
CA LYS A 209 -34.06 -12.66 -1.65
C LYS A 209 -35.08 -12.00 -0.71
N ALA A 210 -36.19 -12.67 -0.40
CA ALA A 210 -37.16 -12.19 0.58
C ALA A 210 -36.55 -11.94 1.96
N PHE A 211 -35.71 -12.87 2.44
CA PHE A 211 -34.92 -12.71 3.65
C PHE A 211 -33.99 -11.50 3.59
N LEU A 212 -33.25 -11.30 2.50
CA LEU A 212 -32.36 -10.14 2.34
C LEU A 212 -33.11 -8.81 2.28
N TYR A 213 -34.27 -8.73 1.61
CA TYR A 213 -35.07 -7.51 1.58
C TYR A 213 -35.62 -7.13 2.96
N SER A 214 -36.05 -8.12 3.76
CA SER A 214 -36.49 -7.90 5.13
C SER A 214 -35.32 -7.54 6.07
N LEU A 215 -34.16 -8.20 5.91
CA LEU A 215 -32.96 -7.93 6.69
C LEU A 215 -32.36 -6.55 6.37
N CYS A 216 -32.30 -6.17 5.10
CA CYS A 216 -31.64 -4.96 4.60
C CYS A 216 -32.57 -4.12 3.69
N PRO A 217 -33.62 -3.47 4.24
CA PRO A 217 -34.45 -2.54 3.47
C PRO A 217 -33.64 -1.38 2.90
N ARG A 218 -34.07 -0.89 1.73
CA ARG A 218 -33.35 0.08 0.89
C ARG A 218 -34.19 1.35 0.61
N PRO A 219 -34.53 2.15 1.63
CA PRO A 219 -35.43 3.30 1.49
C PRO A 219 -34.95 4.32 0.44
N GLU A 220 -33.64 4.49 0.28
CA GLU A 220 -33.03 5.39 -0.69
C GLU A 220 -33.34 5.01 -2.15
N ILE A 221 -33.58 3.71 -2.42
CA ILE A 221 -33.94 3.25 -3.77
C ILE A 221 -35.40 3.61 -4.08
N TYR A 222 -36.28 3.59 -3.09
CA TYR A 222 -37.65 4.08 -3.23
C TYR A 222 -37.68 5.61 -3.39
N GLU A 223 -36.87 6.36 -2.65
CA GLU A 223 -36.68 7.81 -2.80
C GLU A 223 -36.26 8.16 -4.24
N ILE A 224 -35.18 7.54 -4.73
CA ILE A 224 -34.71 7.68 -6.12
C ILE A 224 -35.83 7.32 -7.11
N PHE A 225 -36.52 6.19 -6.91
CA PHE A 225 -37.61 5.77 -7.79
C PHE A 225 -38.73 6.83 -7.87
N THR A 226 -39.16 7.36 -6.72
CA THR A 226 -40.22 8.38 -6.66
C THR A 226 -39.83 9.70 -7.30
N SER A 227 -38.53 10.01 -7.42
CA SER A 227 -38.06 11.21 -8.12
C SER A 227 -38.27 11.18 -9.64
N TYR A 228 -38.49 9.99 -10.24
CA TYR A 228 -38.82 9.83 -11.67
C TYR A 228 -40.26 9.36 -11.93
N SER A 229 -40.96 8.80 -10.94
CA SER A 229 -42.35 8.34 -11.10
C SER A 229 -43.20 8.50 -9.84
N THR A 230 -44.32 9.21 -9.97
CA THR A 230 -45.40 9.26 -8.96
C THR A 230 -46.32 8.03 -8.99
N LYS A 231 -46.12 7.12 -9.95
CA LYS A 231 -46.85 5.84 -10.10
C LYS A 231 -46.01 4.69 -9.51
N PRO A 232 -46.63 3.60 -9.01
CA PRO A 232 -45.91 2.44 -8.43
C PRO A 232 -45.01 1.67 -9.41
N THR A 233 -45.04 2.00 -10.70
CA THR A 233 -44.16 1.49 -11.75
C THR A 233 -43.67 2.65 -12.61
N MET A 234 -42.40 2.65 -13.03
CA MET A 234 -41.93 3.49 -14.14
C MET A 234 -42.38 2.88 -15.47
N THR A 235 -42.64 3.73 -16.47
CA THR A 235 -42.82 3.26 -17.85
C THR A 235 -41.48 3.10 -18.55
N LYS A 236 -41.49 2.40 -19.68
CA LYS A 236 -40.32 2.20 -20.54
C LYS A 236 -39.65 3.51 -20.94
N GLU A 237 -40.40 4.58 -21.16
CA GLU A 237 -39.92 5.91 -21.56
C GLU A 237 -39.21 6.61 -20.39
N ILE A 238 -39.78 6.51 -19.18
CA ILE A 238 -39.15 7.02 -17.95
C ILE A 238 -37.84 6.26 -17.67
N PHE A 239 -37.84 4.94 -17.83
CA PHE A 239 -36.64 4.12 -17.68
C PHE A 239 -35.61 4.38 -18.81
N THR A 240 -36.07 4.64 -20.05
CA THR A 240 -35.21 5.10 -21.17
C THR A 240 -34.49 6.40 -20.80
N LYS A 241 -35.21 7.35 -20.18
CA LYS A 241 -34.65 8.62 -19.73
C LYS A 241 -33.62 8.42 -18.63
N PHE A 242 -33.98 7.69 -17.57
CA PHE A 242 -33.07 7.33 -16.47
C PHE A 242 -31.78 6.67 -16.97
N LEU A 243 -31.87 5.67 -17.86
CA LEU A 243 -30.70 4.97 -18.36
C LEU A 243 -29.78 5.88 -19.19
N ASN A 244 -30.33 6.69 -20.09
CA ASN A 244 -29.51 7.50 -21.01
C ASN A 244 -29.04 8.85 -20.43
N GLU A 245 -29.72 9.40 -19.41
CA GLU A 245 -29.36 10.68 -18.77
C GLU A 245 -28.66 10.52 -17.41
N LYS A 246 -28.78 9.36 -16.75
CA LYS A 246 -28.23 9.13 -15.39
C LYS A 246 -27.32 7.92 -15.27
N GLN A 247 -27.56 6.82 -15.98
CA GLN A 247 -26.66 5.66 -15.99
C GLN A 247 -25.64 5.68 -17.14
N ARG A 248 -25.62 6.73 -17.95
CA ARG A 248 -24.66 6.91 -19.05
C ARG A 248 -23.57 7.90 -18.62
N ASP A 249 -22.32 7.50 -18.79
CA ASP A 249 -21.18 8.41 -18.72
C ASP A 249 -21.21 9.41 -19.89
N PRO A 250 -21.29 10.73 -19.65
CA PRO A 250 -21.41 11.73 -20.71
C PRO A 250 -20.14 11.85 -21.55
N ARG A 251 -18.96 11.47 -21.03
CA ARG A 251 -17.67 11.53 -21.74
C ARG A 251 -17.56 10.49 -22.86
N LEU A 252 -18.46 9.51 -22.90
CA LEU A 252 -18.47 8.49 -23.94
C LEU A 252 -19.04 9.06 -25.24
N ASN A 253 -18.23 9.08 -26.31
CA ASN A 253 -18.64 9.43 -27.67
C ASN A 253 -19.87 8.60 -28.13
N GLU A 254 -20.86 9.27 -28.72
CA GLU A 254 -22.16 8.64 -29.04
C GLU A 254 -22.11 7.67 -30.23
N GLU A 255 -21.14 7.77 -31.15
CA GLU A 255 -20.98 6.81 -32.26
C GLU A 255 -20.39 5.48 -31.76
N LEU A 256 -19.37 5.56 -30.91
CA LEU A 256 -18.68 4.40 -30.34
C LEU A 256 -19.50 3.74 -29.21
N PHE A 257 -20.31 4.52 -28.51
CA PHE A 257 -21.17 4.10 -27.40
C PHE A 257 -22.59 4.68 -27.58
N PRO A 258 -23.37 4.16 -28.55
CA PRO A 258 -24.72 4.66 -28.83
C PRO A 258 -25.66 4.49 -27.65
N ARG A 259 -26.62 5.42 -27.54
CA ARG A 259 -27.71 5.37 -26.56
C ARG A 259 -28.48 4.06 -26.67
N LEU A 260 -28.98 3.56 -25.54
CA LEU A 260 -29.67 2.28 -25.49
C LEU A 260 -30.94 2.31 -26.34
N ARG A 261 -31.07 1.35 -27.25
CA ARG A 261 -32.21 1.24 -28.16
C ARG A 261 -33.44 0.69 -27.45
N GLN A 262 -34.60 0.92 -28.08
CA GLN A 262 -35.91 0.51 -27.56
C GLN A 262 -36.08 -1.02 -27.45
N ASP A 263 -35.37 -1.83 -28.23
CA ASP A 263 -35.32 -3.29 -28.05
C ASP A 263 -34.50 -3.68 -26.79
N GLN A 264 -33.32 -3.08 -26.63
CA GLN A 264 -32.42 -3.34 -25.50
C GLN A 264 -33.05 -2.95 -24.15
N ILE A 265 -33.79 -1.84 -24.12
CA ILE A 265 -34.47 -1.37 -22.90
C ILE A 265 -35.64 -2.29 -22.52
N LYS A 266 -36.36 -2.88 -23.50
CA LYS A 266 -37.36 -3.92 -23.20
C LYS A 266 -36.70 -5.18 -22.64
N ALA A 267 -35.58 -5.61 -23.21
CA ALA A 267 -34.81 -6.75 -22.71
C ALA A 267 -34.26 -6.53 -21.28
N LEU A 268 -33.86 -5.30 -20.91
CA LEU A 268 -33.48 -4.97 -19.53
C LEU A 268 -34.67 -5.04 -18.57
N ILE A 269 -35.85 -4.56 -18.96
CA ILE A 269 -37.08 -4.68 -18.15
C ILE A 269 -37.43 -6.17 -17.97
N ASP A 270 -37.39 -6.97 -19.04
CA ASP A 270 -37.71 -8.40 -19.01
C ASP A 270 -36.69 -9.25 -18.23
N LYS A 271 -35.44 -8.77 -18.11
CA LYS A 271 -34.39 -9.39 -17.30
C LYS A 271 -34.55 -9.12 -15.80
N TYR A 272 -35.08 -7.95 -15.42
CA TYR A 272 -35.01 -7.45 -14.04
C TYR A 272 -36.36 -7.26 -13.33
N GLU A 273 -37.47 -7.06 -14.04
CA GLU A 273 -38.78 -6.91 -13.39
C GLU A 273 -39.31 -8.27 -12.87
N PRO A 274 -39.57 -8.43 -11.55
CA PRO A 274 -40.00 -9.71 -11.00
C PRO A 274 -41.40 -10.15 -11.46
N GLN A 275 -42.28 -9.20 -11.79
CA GLN A 275 -43.66 -9.48 -12.18
C GLN A 275 -43.81 -9.51 -13.69
N THR A 276 -44.04 -10.69 -14.27
CA THR A 276 -44.24 -10.88 -15.72
C THR A 276 -45.38 -10.00 -16.28
N THR A 277 -46.40 -9.70 -15.46
CA THR A 277 -47.48 -8.76 -15.78
C THR A 277 -47.00 -7.33 -16.03
N ASN A 278 -45.97 -6.87 -15.33
CA ASN A 278 -45.36 -5.56 -15.52
C ASN A 278 -44.37 -5.59 -16.69
N SER A 279 -43.51 -6.61 -16.77
CA SER A 279 -42.53 -6.76 -17.86
C SER A 279 -43.21 -6.85 -19.24
N ASN A 280 -44.30 -7.63 -19.36
CA ASN A 280 -45.12 -7.70 -20.58
C ASN A 280 -45.72 -6.34 -20.98
N ARG A 281 -45.99 -5.46 -20.01
CA ARG A 281 -46.50 -4.09 -20.23
C ARG A 281 -45.40 -3.04 -20.42
N GLY A 282 -44.12 -3.43 -20.39
CA GLY A 282 -42.99 -2.49 -20.45
C GLY A 282 -42.88 -1.59 -19.22
N LEU A 283 -43.28 -2.12 -18.05
CA LEU A 283 -43.25 -1.42 -16.77
C LEU A 283 -42.18 -2.03 -15.86
N ILE A 284 -41.51 -1.19 -15.06
CA ILE A 284 -40.52 -1.62 -14.06
C ILE A 284 -40.86 -1.07 -12.66
N SER A 285 -40.78 -1.93 -11.66
CA SER A 285 -41.07 -1.66 -10.24
C SER A 285 -39.84 -1.15 -9.48
N PRO A 286 -39.98 -0.67 -8.24
CA PRO A 286 -38.83 -0.36 -7.38
C PRO A 286 -37.92 -1.57 -7.12
N GLU A 287 -38.49 -2.78 -7.07
CA GLU A 287 -37.71 -4.02 -6.95
C GLU A 287 -36.95 -4.33 -8.24
N GLY A 288 -37.58 -4.16 -9.40
CA GLY A 288 -36.90 -4.30 -10.70
C GLY A 288 -35.75 -3.31 -10.88
N LEU A 289 -35.93 -2.05 -10.44
CA LEU A 289 -34.86 -1.05 -10.42
C LEU A 289 -33.73 -1.44 -9.45
N LEU A 290 -34.04 -1.95 -8.26
CA LEU A 290 -33.05 -2.48 -7.33
C LEU A 290 -32.25 -3.63 -7.95
N LEU A 291 -32.91 -4.58 -8.60
CA LEU A 291 -32.26 -5.73 -9.24
C LEU A 291 -31.36 -5.29 -10.41
N PHE A 292 -31.80 -4.34 -11.23
CA PHE A 292 -30.95 -3.70 -12.25
C PHE A 292 -29.69 -3.07 -11.62
N LEU A 293 -29.84 -2.28 -10.54
CA LEU A 293 -28.73 -1.62 -9.86
C LEU A 293 -27.79 -2.59 -9.12
N LEU A 294 -28.19 -3.84 -8.88
CA LEU A 294 -27.35 -4.90 -8.33
C LEU A 294 -26.63 -5.72 -9.43
N GLY A 295 -27.11 -5.68 -10.67
CA GLY A 295 -26.66 -6.48 -11.81
C GLY A 295 -25.41 -5.93 -12.53
N PRO A 296 -24.88 -6.67 -13.53
CA PRO A 296 -23.64 -6.29 -14.24
C PRO A 296 -23.78 -5.03 -15.11
N GLU A 297 -24.96 -4.69 -15.62
CA GLU A 297 -25.16 -3.45 -16.38
C GLU A 297 -25.05 -2.17 -15.55
N ALA A 298 -25.05 -2.27 -14.21
CA ALA A 298 -24.79 -1.17 -13.29
C ALA A 298 -23.37 -1.20 -12.68
N ALA A 299 -22.40 -1.83 -13.35
CA ALA A 299 -21.02 -1.86 -12.92
C ALA A 299 -20.39 -0.45 -12.85
N VAL A 300 -19.58 -0.21 -11.82
CA VAL A 300 -18.92 1.09 -11.56
C VAL A 300 -17.56 1.26 -12.26
N VAL A 301 -17.03 0.18 -12.84
CA VAL A 301 -15.75 0.15 -13.56
C VAL A 301 -15.96 -0.33 -14.99
N MET A 302 -15.39 0.40 -15.95
CA MET A 302 -15.35 0.01 -17.36
C MET A 302 -14.51 -1.27 -17.53
N GLN A 303 -15.18 -2.39 -17.84
CA GLN A 303 -14.56 -3.73 -17.86
C GLN A 303 -13.39 -3.85 -18.85
N ASP A 304 -13.46 -3.17 -20.01
CA ASP A 304 -12.36 -3.08 -20.98
C ASP A 304 -11.03 -2.59 -20.38
N ARG A 305 -11.05 -1.79 -19.29
CA ARG A 305 -9.84 -1.29 -18.60
C ARG A 305 -9.20 -2.32 -17.66
N LEU A 306 -9.99 -3.25 -17.16
CA LEU A 306 -9.52 -4.38 -16.34
C LEU A 306 -8.91 -5.49 -17.21
N ALA A 307 -9.35 -5.61 -18.46
CA ALA A 307 -8.72 -6.47 -19.45
C ALA A 307 -7.31 -5.98 -19.83
N LYS A 308 -6.50 -6.85 -20.45
CA LYS A 308 -5.23 -6.46 -21.09
C LYS A 308 -5.53 -5.65 -22.36
N CYS A 309 -5.61 -4.33 -22.23
CA CYS A 309 -6.14 -3.44 -23.26
C CYS A 309 -5.17 -2.36 -23.75
N GLN A 310 -4.11 -2.07 -23.00
CA GLN A 310 -3.14 -1.03 -23.34
C GLN A 310 -2.17 -1.51 -24.43
N ASP A 311 -1.54 -0.56 -25.13
CA ASP A 311 -0.45 -0.89 -26.04
C ASP A 311 0.77 -1.37 -25.23
N MET A 312 1.24 -2.58 -25.54
CA MET A 312 2.36 -3.25 -24.90
C MET A 312 3.61 -3.31 -25.80
N THR A 313 3.64 -2.52 -26.89
CA THR A 313 4.72 -2.47 -27.90
C THR A 313 5.60 -1.21 -27.83
N GLN A 314 5.35 -0.31 -26.88
CA GLN A 314 6.21 0.84 -26.62
C GLN A 314 7.52 0.42 -25.93
N PRO A 315 8.61 1.21 -26.01
CA PRO A 315 9.84 0.94 -25.24
C PRO A 315 9.60 0.81 -23.74
N LEU A 316 10.37 -0.03 -23.04
CA LEU A 316 10.22 -0.26 -21.59
C LEU A 316 10.12 1.01 -20.69
N PRO A 317 10.82 2.14 -20.94
CA PRO A 317 10.71 3.37 -20.16
C PRO A 317 9.33 4.07 -20.25
N HIS A 318 8.48 3.67 -21.19
CA HIS A 318 7.14 4.24 -21.42
C HIS A 318 6.07 3.69 -20.46
N TYR A 319 6.41 2.80 -19.52
CA TYR A 319 5.48 2.17 -18.58
C TYR A 319 5.83 2.46 -17.11
N PHE A 320 4.82 2.57 -16.26
CA PHE A 320 4.96 2.31 -14.83
C PHE A 320 5.09 0.79 -14.62
N VAL A 321 6.00 0.38 -13.74
CA VAL A 321 6.37 -1.03 -13.51
C VAL A 321 6.14 -1.36 -12.04
N LYS A 322 5.29 -2.34 -11.76
CA LYS A 322 4.98 -2.76 -10.39
C LYS A 322 6.25 -3.30 -9.73
N SER A 323 6.71 -2.62 -8.68
CA SER A 323 8.05 -2.82 -8.11
C SER A 323 8.00 -3.04 -6.60
N SER A 324 8.89 -3.88 -6.09
CA SER A 324 9.12 -4.16 -4.66
C SER A 324 10.50 -3.64 -4.25
N HIS A 325 10.59 -3.18 -3.00
CA HIS A 325 11.80 -2.96 -2.22
C HIS A 325 12.01 -4.16 -1.28
N ASN A 326 13.27 -4.44 -0.89
CA ASN A 326 13.72 -5.48 0.06
C ASN A 326 12.81 -6.73 0.10
N THR A 327 12.62 -7.34 -1.08
CA THR A 327 11.54 -8.32 -1.37
C THR A 327 11.58 -9.56 -0.49
N TYR A 328 12.72 -9.86 0.12
CA TYR A 328 12.89 -10.98 1.05
C TYR A 328 12.19 -10.76 2.40
N LEU A 329 12.01 -9.53 2.88
CA LEU A 329 11.52 -9.24 4.23
C LEU A 329 10.01 -9.46 4.42
N THR A 330 9.62 -10.10 5.51
CA THR A 330 8.21 -10.28 5.93
C THR A 330 7.74 -9.25 6.96
N ALA A 331 8.62 -8.39 7.48
CA ALA A 331 8.32 -7.46 8.58
C ALA A 331 9.22 -6.20 8.54
N GLY A 332 9.58 -5.64 9.70
CA GLY A 332 10.47 -4.47 9.83
C GLY A 332 11.90 -4.72 9.33
N GLN A 333 12.61 -3.65 8.97
CA GLN A 333 13.93 -3.71 8.32
C GLN A 333 15.07 -4.17 9.25
N PHE A 334 14.95 -3.98 10.57
CA PHE A 334 16.06 -4.27 11.51
C PHE A 334 16.05 -5.70 12.09
N SER A 335 14.87 -6.33 12.21
CA SER A 335 14.70 -7.62 12.90
C SER A 335 13.60 -8.50 12.29
N GLY A 336 13.20 -8.20 11.05
CA GLY A 336 12.26 -9.01 10.29
C GLY A 336 12.82 -10.36 9.84
N VAL A 337 11.92 -11.32 9.62
CA VAL A 337 12.27 -12.61 9.02
C VAL A 337 12.34 -12.43 7.50
N SER A 338 13.40 -12.97 6.89
CA SER A 338 13.57 -13.08 5.44
C SER A 338 12.97 -14.40 4.94
N SER A 339 12.34 -14.40 3.76
CA SER A 339 11.68 -15.60 3.23
C SER A 339 11.64 -15.69 1.70
N PRO A 340 12.04 -16.82 1.08
CA PRO A 340 11.81 -17.09 -0.35
C PRO A 340 10.32 -17.10 -0.75
N GLU A 341 9.40 -17.19 0.22
CA GLU A 341 7.95 -17.13 -0.06
C GLU A 341 7.51 -15.72 -0.49
N MET A 342 8.12 -14.65 0.02
CA MET A 342 7.74 -13.27 -0.32
C MET A 342 7.94 -12.98 -1.81
N TYR A 343 9.02 -13.48 -2.41
CA TYR A 343 9.25 -13.41 -3.86
C TYR A 343 8.11 -14.05 -4.66
N ARG A 344 7.61 -15.21 -4.22
CA ARG A 344 6.45 -15.87 -4.85
C ARG A 344 5.22 -14.99 -4.78
N GLN A 345 4.89 -14.50 -3.58
CA GLN A 345 3.69 -13.68 -3.35
C GLN A 345 3.73 -12.35 -4.11
N CYS A 346 4.89 -11.68 -4.14
CA CYS A 346 5.10 -10.47 -4.91
C CYS A 346 4.88 -10.74 -6.41
N LEU A 347 5.52 -11.76 -6.98
CA LEU A 347 5.35 -12.16 -8.38
C LEU A 347 3.90 -12.51 -8.72
N LEU A 348 3.26 -13.35 -7.89
CA LEU A 348 1.85 -13.73 -8.01
C LEU A 348 0.93 -12.50 -7.98
N SER A 349 1.22 -11.49 -7.17
CA SER A 349 0.47 -10.22 -7.14
C SER A 349 0.58 -9.40 -8.43
N GLY A 350 1.41 -9.82 -9.39
CA GLY A 350 1.75 -9.10 -10.61
C GLY A 350 2.97 -8.19 -10.48
N CYS A 351 3.79 -8.31 -9.41
CA CYS A 351 5.02 -7.53 -9.29
C CYS A 351 6.04 -7.97 -10.36
N ARG A 352 6.75 -7.00 -10.96
CA ARG A 352 7.66 -7.18 -12.10
C ARG A 352 9.08 -6.67 -11.84
N CYS A 353 9.33 -5.94 -10.75
CA CYS A 353 10.69 -5.61 -10.29
C CYS A 353 10.86 -6.03 -8.82
N LEU A 354 11.87 -6.85 -8.53
CA LEU A 354 12.14 -7.43 -7.21
C LEU A 354 13.56 -7.07 -6.74
N GLU A 355 13.82 -7.14 -5.44
CA GLU A 355 15.10 -6.80 -4.80
C GLU A 355 15.78 -8.04 -4.19
N LEU A 356 17.10 -8.20 -4.40
CA LEU A 356 17.92 -9.30 -3.90
C LEU A 356 19.25 -8.74 -3.35
N ASP A 357 19.33 -8.60 -2.04
CA ASP A 357 20.50 -8.03 -1.35
C ASP A 357 21.47 -9.17 -1.04
N CYS A 358 22.50 -9.31 -1.87
CA CYS A 358 23.32 -10.50 -1.96
C CYS A 358 24.58 -10.36 -1.09
N TRP A 359 24.68 -11.19 -0.06
CA TRP A 359 25.79 -11.17 0.91
C TRP A 359 26.60 -12.47 0.88
N LYS A 360 27.85 -12.36 1.34
CA LYS A 360 28.83 -13.44 1.35
C LYS A 360 28.40 -14.58 2.30
N GLY A 361 28.39 -15.81 1.79
CA GLY A 361 28.17 -17.00 2.59
C GLY A 361 29.28 -17.23 3.62
N LYS A 362 28.89 -17.51 4.87
CA LYS A 362 29.82 -17.86 5.95
C LYS A 362 30.48 -19.23 5.69
N PRO A 363 31.74 -19.44 6.10
CA PRO A 363 32.36 -20.77 6.12
C PRO A 363 31.57 -21.74 7.03
N PRO A 364 31.56 -23.05 6.76
CA PRO A 364 32.37 -23.75 5.74
C PRO A 364 31.70 -23.92 4.37
N GLU A 365 30.39 -23.62 4.22
CA GLU A 365 29.63 -23.98 3.00
C GLU A 365 29.85 -23.01 1.82
N GLU A 366 30.21 -21.74 2.10
CA GLU A 366 30.46 -20.70 1.10
C GLU A 366 29.29 -20.49 0.09
N GLU A 367 28.05 -20.72 0.50
CA GLU A 367 26.87 -20.48 -0.33
C GLU A 367 26.38 -19.01 -0.21
N PRO A 368 26.19 -18.27 -1.31
CA PRO A 368 25.72 -16.88 -1.25
C PRO A 368 24.33 -16.80 -0.60
N ILE A 369 24.14 -15.78 0.24
CA ILE A 369 22.93 -15.56 1.05
C ILE A 369 22.26 -14.24 0.68
N ILE A 370 21.00 -14.08 1.11
CA ILE A 370 20.25 -12.84 1.07
C ILE A 370 19.81 -12.48 2.50
N THR A 371 20.06 -11.24 2.89
CA THR A 371 19.71 -10.65 4.20
C THR A 371 19.85 -9.13 4.12
N HIS A 372 19.32 -8.38 5.10
CA HIS A 372 19.58 -6.94 5.20
C HIS A 372 20.87 -6.70 6.01
N GLY A 373 21.87 -6.09 5.38
CA GLY A 373 23.23 -5.98 5.93
C GLY A 373 23.31 -5.30 7.29
N PHE A 374 24.18 -5.78 8.17
CA PHE A 374 24.44 -5.22 9.50
C PHE A 374 23.20 -5.12 10.43
N THR A 375 22.17 -5.92 10.19
CA THR A 375 20.94 -5.97 11.02
C THR A 375 20.76 -7.33 11.72
N MET A 376 19.67 -7.47 12.48
CA MET A 376 19.23 -8.73 13.10
C MET A 376 18.21 -9.50 12.23
N THR A 377 18.13 -9.21 10.93
CA THR A 377 17.26 -9.96 10.01
C THR A 377 17.80 -11.36 9.72
N THR A 378 16.92 -12.32 9.45
CA THR A 378 17.34 -13.72 9.24
C THR A 378 17.95 -13.93 7.85
N GLU A 379 18.95 -14.79 7.74
CA GLU A 379 19.60 -15.12 6.46
C GLU A 379 18.83 -16.20 5.69
N ILE A 380 18.76 -16.09 4.35
CA ILE A 380 18.18 -17.10 3.45
C ILE A 380 19.13 -17.39 2.27
N LEU A 381 19.09 -18.61 1.72
CA LEU A 381 19.96 -18.97 0.59
C LEU A 381 19.55 -18.24 -0.69
N PHE A 382 20.53 -17.67 -1.41
CA PHE A 382 20.31 -17.05 -2.72
C PHE A 382 19.67 -18.03 -3.72
N LYS A 383 20.14 -19.29 -3.71
CA LYS A 383 19.63 -20.36 -4.57
C LYS A 383 18.12 -20.58 -4.40
N ASP A 384 17.63 -20.67 -3.17
CA ASP A 384 16.21 -20.91 -2.85
C ASP A 384 15.32 -19.77 -3.33
N VAL A 385 15.84 -18.53 -3.33
CA VAL A 385 15.18 -17.34 -3.88
C VAL A 385 15.11 -17.42 -5.41
N ILE A 386 16.21 -17.81 -6.08
CA ILE A 386 16.21 -18.00 -7.54
C ILE A 386 15.23 -19.12 -7.95
N GLU A 387 15.17 -20.24 -7.21
CA GLU A 387 14.16 -21.29 -7.45
C GLU A 387 12.71 -20.80 -7.21
N ALA A 388 12.48 -19.97 -6.20
CA ALA A 388 11.17 -19.37 -5.91
C ALA A 388 10.71 -18.38 -7.00
N ILE A 389 11.65 -17.57 -7.51
CA ILE A 389 11.41 -16.66 -8.64
C ILE A 389 11.10 -17.48 -9.90
N ALA A 390 11.90 -18.49 -10.23
CA ALA A 390 11.71 -19.33 -11.41
C ALA A 390 10.35 -20.06 -11.40
N GLU A 391 9.88 -20.51 -10.23
CA GLU A 391 8.54 -21.10 -10.07
C GLU A 391 7.42 -20.10 -10.39
N SER A 392 7.57 -18.84 -9.96
CA SER A 392 6.43 -17.91 -9.83
C SER A 392 6.43 -16.77 -10.85
N ALA A 393 7.54 -16.52 -11.54
CA ALA A 393 7.76 -15.35 -12.39
C ALA A 393 6.62 -15.12 -13.40
N PHE A 394 6.16 -16.20 -14.05
CA PHE A 394 5.21 -16.11 -15.15
C PHE A 394 3.83 -16.76 -14.86
N LYS A 395 3.54 -17.12 -13.60
CA LYS A 395 2.25 -17.73 -13.21
C LYS A 395 1.04 -16.82 -13.50
N THR A 396 1.16 -15.51 -13.25
CA THR A 396 0.03 -14.55 -13.33
C THR A 396 0.25 -13.41 -14.34
N SER A 397 1.49 -13.18 -14.80
CA SER A 397 1.80 -12.27 -15.90
C SER A 397 2.97 -12.81 -16.72
N GLN A 398 2.83 -12.82 -18.04
CA GLN A 398 3.87 -13.26 -18.98
C GLN A 398 4.89 -12.15 -19.32
N TYR A 399 4.68 -10.93 -18.79
CA TYR A 399 5.55 -9.78 -19.03
C TYR A 399 6.85 -9.86 -18.21
N PRO A 400 7.96 -9.25 -18.70
CA PRO A 400 9.29 -9.48 -18.16
C PRO A 400 9.43 -9.16 -16.68
N VAL A 401 10.36 -9.85 -16.02
CA VAL A 401 10.73 -9.60 -14.62
C VAL A 401 12.13 -8.99 -14.57
N ILE A 402 12.30 -7.97 -13.73
CA ILE A 402 13.57 -7.29 -13.48
C ILE A 402 14.01 -7.64 -12.06
N LEU A 403 15.26 -8.07 -11.92
CA LEU A 403 15.86 -8.37 -10.61
C LEU A 403 16.89 -7.30 -10.28
N SER A 404 16.58 -6.46 -9.28
CA SER A 404 17.49 -5.53 -8.62
C SER A 404 18.40 -6.33 -7.71
N PHE A 405 19.62 -6.57 -8.15
CA PHE A 405 20.67 -7.05 -7.26
C PHE A 405 21.27 -5.82 -6.57
N GLU A 406 21.41 -5.90 -5.25
CA GLU A 406 22.28 -5.08 -4.44
C GLU A 406 23.41 -6.02 -3.99
N ASN A 407 24.61 -5.85 -4.51
CA ASN A 407 25.65 -6.87 -4.47
C ASN A 407 26.75 -6.52 -3.45
N HIS A 408 26.90 -7.34 -2.41
CA HIS A 408 27.99 -7.27 -1.43
C HIS A 408 28.88 -8.51 -1.43
N VAL A 409 28.73 -9.40 -2.42
CA VAL A 409 29.53 -10.62 -2.54
C VAL A 409 30.91 -10.28 -3.11
N ASP A 410 31.86 -9.97 -2.22
CA ASP A 410 33.26 -9.68 -2.53
C ASP A 410 34.02 -10.83 -3.22
N SER A 411 33.52 -12.06 -3.10
CA SER A 411 34.20 -13.26 -3.58
C SER A 411 33.83 -13.61 -5.02
N VAL A 412 34.84 -13.63 -5.91
CA VAL A 412 34.72 -14.10 -7.31
C VAL A 412 33.99 -15.45 -7.38
N LYS A 413 34.43 -16.43 -6.58
CA LYS A 413 33.88 -17.79 -6.50
C LYS A 413 32.39 -17.81 -6.16
N GLN A 414 31.93 -16.92 -5.28
CA GLN A 414 30.51 -16.82 -4.93
C GLN A 414 29.71 -16.02 -5.96
N GLN A 415 30.25 -14.96 -6.58
CA GLN A 415 29.62 -14.31 -7.74
C GLN A 415 29.49 -15.27 -8.94
N GLU A 416 30.44 -16.18 -9.15
CA GLU A 416 30.34 -17.26 -10.13
C GLU A 416 29.24 -18.27 -9.78
N LYS A 417 29.12 -18.70 -8.50
CA LYS A 417 27.97 -19.50 -8.04
C LYS A 417 26.65 -18.79 -8.35
N MET A 418 26.51 -17.50 -8.03
CA MET A 418 25.30 -16.71 -8.32
C MET A 418 24.97 -16.68 -9.82
N ALA A 419 25.96 -16.36 -10.67
CA ALA A 419 25.78 -16.32 -12.12
C ALA A 419 25.38 -17.69 -12.68
N ASN A 420 25.97 -18.77 -12.16
CA ASN A 420 25.64 -20.14 -12.56
C ASN A 420 24.27 -20.59 -12.06
N TYR A 421 23.83 -20.19 -10.86
CA TYR A 421 22.46 -20.42 -10.38
C TYR A 421 21.44 -19.69 -11.26
N CYS A 422 21.67 -18.42 -11.60
CA CYS A 422 20.81 -17.70 -12.55
C CYS A 422 20.74 -18.42 -13.91
N LYS A 423 21.88 -18.78 -14.51
CA LYS A 423 21.93 -19.48 -15.81
C LYS A 423 21.24 -20.85 -15.80
N THR A 424 21.44 -21.66 -14.75
CA THR A 424 20.93 -23.04 -14.68
C THR A 424 19.47 -23.14 -14.26
N ILE A 425 18.99 -22.26 -13.36
CA ILE A 425 17.64 -22.34 -12.79
C ILE A 425 16.62 -21.58 -13.64
N PHE A 426 17.00 -20.44 -14.24
CA PHE A 426 16.12 -19.71 -15.17
C PHE A 426 16.18 -20.26 -16.61
N GLY A 427 17.33 -20.82 -17.03
CA GLY A 427 17.53 -21.30 -18.40
C GLY A 427 17.17 -20.25 -19.44
N ASP A 428 16.39 -20.64 -20.45
CA ASP A 428 15.92 -19.78 -21.55
C ASP A 428 15.12 -18.54 -21.09
N ALA A 429 14.62 -18.49 -19.85
CA ALA A 429 13.97 -17.30 -19.31
C ALA A 429 14.98 -16.19 -19.01
N LEU A 430 16.25 -16.49 -18.72
CA LEU A 430 17.27 -15.46 -18.49
C LEU A 430 17.63 -14.77 -19.81
N LEU A 431 17.52 -13.44 -19.86
CA LEU A 431 18.07 -12.67 -20.96
C LEU A 431 19.55 -12.41 -20.69
N THR A 432 20.42 -13.21 -21.30
CA THR A 432 21.88 -13.01 -21.27
C THR A 432 22.29 -11.91 -22.25
N GLU A 433 21.98 -12.10 -23.54
CA GLU A 433 22.43 -11.25 -24.63
C GLU A 433 21.37 -10.21 -25.07
N PRO A 434 21.78 -9.04 -25.60
CA PRO A 434 20.86 -8.09 -26.23
C PRO A 434 20.21 -8.67 -27.49
N LEU A 435 18.97 -8.26 -27.77
CA LEU A 435 18.29 -8.55 -29.03
C LEU A 435 18.92 -7.75 -30.18
N ASP A 436 19.10 -8.37 -31.36
CA ASP A 436 19.76 -7.75 -32.54
C ASP A 436 19.15 -6.40 -32.96
N LYS A 437 17.83 -6.27 -32.84
CA LYS A 437 17.06 -5.05 -33.13
C LYS A 437 17.36 -3.89 -32.17
N TYR A 438 17.91 -4.18 -31.00
CA TYR A 438 18.14 -3.23 -29.91
C TYR A 438 19.58 -3.37 -29.36
N PRO A 439 20.62 -3.05 -30.16
CA PRO A 439 22.00 -3.06 -29.69
C PRO A 439 22.25 -1.98 -28.63
N LEU A 440 23.18 -2.23 -27.71
CA LEU A 440 23.52 -1.34 -26.58
C LEU A 440 24.36 -0.11 -27.02
N LYS A 441 23.84 0.67 -27.97
CA LYS A 441 24.47 1.87 -28.54
C LYS A 441 23.72 3.14 -28.12
N PRO A 442 24.40 4.30 -27.98
CA PRO A 442 23.72 5.58 -27.76
C PRO A 442 22.71 5.89 -28.88
N GLY A 443 21.59 6.52 -28.53
CA GLY A 443 20.50 6.88 -29.44
C GLY A 443 19.48 5.75 -29.71
N GLN A 444 19.86 4.47 -29.54
CA GLN A 444 18.94 3.35 -29.67
C GLN A 444 17.96 3.32 -28.48
N GLN A 445 16.71 2.94 -28.71
CA GLN A 445 15.74 2.63 -27.65
C GLN A 445 16.02 1.24 -27.04
N ILE A 446 15.37 0.91 -25.92
CA ILE A 446 15.34 -0.48 -25.40
C ILE A 446 14.03 -1.20 -25.83
N PRO A 447 13.99 -2.54 -25.80
CA PRO A 447 12.84 -3.30 -26.32
C PRO A 447 11.52 -3.00 -25.59
N SER A 448 10.41 -3.41 -26.20
CA SER A 448 9.09 -3.35 -25.57
C SER A 448 8.84 -4.50 -24.58
N PRO A 449 7.89 -4.35 -23.63
CA PRO A 449 7.45 -5.46 -22.78
C PRO A 449 6.97 -6.69 -23.58
N SER A 450 6.43 -6.49 -24.79
CA SER A 450 5.94 -7.61 -25.63
C SER A 450 7.07 -8.36 -26.38
N GLU A 451 8.21 -7.74 -26.60
CA GLU A 451 9.41 -8.39 -27.16
C GLU A 451 10.24 -9.11 -26.10
N LEU A 452 9.94 -8.87 -24.83
CA LEU A 452 10.58 -9.45 -23.65
C LEU A 452 9.64 -10.39 -22.86
N LEU A 453 8.61 -10.94 -23.51
CA LEU A 453 7.71 -11.92 -22.89
C LEU A 453 8.48 -13.15 -22.42
N GLY A 454 8.20 -13.61 -21.20
CA GLY A 454 8.88 -14.74 -20.57
C GLY A 454 10.34 -14.49 -20.18
N LYS A 455 10.84 -13.24 -20.25
CA LYS A 455 12.25 -12.92 -19.95
C LYS A 455 12.48 -12.33 -18.56
N ILE A 456 13.63 -12.67 -18.00
CA ILE A 456 14.17 -12.18 -16.73
C ILE A 456 15.42 -11.35 -17.05
N LEU A 457 15.47 -10.10 -16.55
CA LEU A 457 16.56 -9.15 -16.77
C LEU A 457 17.25 -8.84 -15.44
N ILE A 458 18.59 -8.78 -15.44
CA ILE A 458 19.39 -8.50 -14.25
C ILE A 458 19.81 -7.01 -14.23
N LYS A 459 19.45 -6.28 -13.17
CA LYS A 459 20.14 -5.07 -12.72
C LYS A 459 21.26 -5.50 -11.78
N ASN A 460 22.50 -5.35 -12.20
CA ASN A 460 23.69 -5.38 -11.33
C ASN A 460 24.74 -4.43 -11.93
N LYS A 461 25.74 -4.00 -11.15
CA LYS A 461 26.92 -3.31 -11.68
C LYS A 461 27.55 -4.10 -12.83
N LYS A 462 28.20 -3.39 -13.76
CA LYS A 462 28.86 -3.98 -14.94
C LYS A 462 30.30 -3.49 -15.05
N GLY A 463 31.25 -4.41 -15.05
CA GLY A 463 32.67 -4.11 -15.20
C GLY A 463 32.99 -3.42 -16.53
N CYS A 464 33.88 -2.43 -16.48
CA CYS A 464 34.26 -1.65 -17.66
C CYS A 464 35.54 -2.22 -18.29
N HIS A 465 35.38 -3.05 -19.33
CA HIS A 465 36.51 -3.59 -20.10
C HIS A 465 36.75 -2.80 -21.40
N GLU A 466 37.22 -1.56 -21.29
CA GLU A 466 38.09 -1.02 -22.34
C GLU A 466 39.47 -1.68 -22.15
N LYS A 467 39.84 -2.60 -23.05
CA LYS A 467 41.16 -3.25 -23.01
C LYS A 467 42.23 -2.19 -23.31
N PRO A 468 43.21 -1.95 -22.41
CA PRO A 468 44.40 -1.20 -22.78
C PRO A 468 45.08 -1.90 -23.96
N ALA A 469 45.47 -1.14 -24.98
CA ALA A 469 46.20 -1.68 -26.12
C ALA A 469 47.61 -2.11 -25.67
N GLN A 470 47.74 -3.37 -25.25
CA GLN A 470 49.03 -3.97 -24.89
C GLN A 470 49.93 -4.07 -26.13
N ASN A 471 50.70 -3.01 -26.37
CA ASN A 471 51.82 -3.03 -27.31
C ASN A 471 52.86 -4.05 -26.85
N LYS A 472 52.73 -5.29 -27.33
CA LYS A 472 53.75 -6.32 -27.20
C LYS A 472 55.02 -5.88 -27.94
N LYS A 473 55.96 -5.27 -27.22
CA LYS A 473 57.35 -5.18 -27.65
C LYS A 473 57.93 -6.61 -27.68
N THR A 474 57.96 -7.22 -28.86
CA THR A 474 58.85 -8.36 -29.14
C THR A 474 60.20 -7.82 -29.63
N GLY A 475 61.30 -8.43 -29.16
CA GLY A 475 62.65 -8.06 -29.58
C GLY A 475 62.92 -8.38 -31.06
N PRO A 476 63.97 -7.78 -31.66
CA PRO A 476 64.31 -7.98 -33.06
C PRO A 476 65.09 -9.27 -33.30
N ASP A 477 64.97 -9.81 -34.50
CA ASP A 477 66.06 -10.54 -35.16
C ASP A 477 66.07 -10.19 -36.67
N LEU A 478 67.20 -10.38 -37.33
CA LEU A 478 67.49 -9.85 -38.67
C LEU A 478 67.20 -10.88 -39.77
N THR A 479 66.66 -10.44 -40.91
CA THR A 479 67.38 -10.40 -42.22
C THR A 479 66.50 -9.95 -43.41
N THR A 480 67.12 -9.17 -44.31
CA THR A 480 67.03 -9.14 -45.81
C THR A 480 65.75 -9.74 -46.48
N THR A 481 65.05 -9.09 -47.43
CA THR A 481 65.59 -8.59 -48.73
C THR A 481 64.58 -7.75 -49.56
N THR A 482 64.84 -6.44 -49.73
CA THR A 482 64.77 -5.63 -50.99
C THR A 482 63.44 -5.38 -51.79
N THR A 483 63.40 -4.20 -52.48
CA THR A 483 62.54 -3.81 -53.65
C THR A 483 61.01 -3.61 -53.43
N THR A 484 60.33 -2.55 -53.92
CA THR A 484 60.73 -1.29 -54.61
C THR A 484 59.60 -0.21 -54.56
N THR A 485 59.95 1.09 -54.71
CA THR A 485 59.20 2.25 -55.28
C THR A 485 57.67 2.39 -55.03
N THR A 486 57.09 3.55 -54.67
CA THR A 486 57.35 4.91 -55.23
C THR A 486 56.89 6.06 -54.30
N THR A 487 57.50 7.23 -54.51
CA THR A 487 57.21 8.59 -53.99
C THR A 487 55.82 9.13 -54.42
N VAL A 488 55.26 10.27 -53.96
CA VAL A 488 55.64 11.44 -53.10
C VAL A 488 54.37 11.86 -52.30
N THR A 489 54.23 12.88 -51.42
CA THR A 489 55.00 14.08 -50.95
C THR A 489 54.61 14.30 -49.46
N ALA A 490 55.43 14.90 -48.58
CA ALA A 490 55.65 16.34 -48.31
C ALA A 490 54.38 17.20 -48.05
N ALA A 491 54.33 18.12 -47.07
CA ALA A 491 55.42 18.70 -46.26
C ALA A 491 54.93 19.10 -44.83
N THR A 492 55.71 18.84 -43.76
CA THR A 492 56.44 19.84 -42.91
C THR A 492 55.59 20.83 -42.09
N ALA A 493 55.92 21.26 -40.85
CA ALA A 493 57.00 21.00 -39.87
C ALA A 493 56.58 21.72 -38.55
N SER A 494 57.22 21.66 -37.37
CA SER A 494 58.39 20.98 -36.75
C SER A 494 58.11 20.92 -35.22
N ALA A 495 58.67 20.02 -34.40
CA ALA A 495 60.00 20.11 -33.75
C ALA A 495 60.36 21.54 -33.27
N THR A 496 60.90 21.79 -32.06
CA THR A 496 61.57 20.95 -31.03
C THR A 496 61.38 21.63 -29.63
N GLN A 497 61.93 21.27 -28.46
CA GLN A 497 63.12 20.48 -28.08
C GLN A 497 63.04 19.93 -26.64
N GLU A 498 63.74 18.83 -26.40
CA GLU A 498 64.15 18.21 -25.12
C GLU A 498 65.50 18.86 -24.64
N PRO A 499 66.26 18.42 -23.59
CA PRO A 499 66.06 17.35 -22.57
C PRO A 499 66.58 17.69 -21.12
N ALA A 500 66.76 16.65 -20.29
CA ALA A 500 67.90 16.44 -19.35
C ALA A 500 67.97 17.19 -18.00
N LEU A 501 68.72 16.79 -16.95
CA LEU A 501 69.36 15.56 -16.37
C LEU A 501 69.94 15.99 -14.96
N ASN A 502 70.34 15.19 -13.96
CA ASN A 502 70.06 13.82 -13.47
C ASN A 502 70.96 13.49 -12.22
N THR A 503 70.58 12.51 -11.37
CA THR A 503 71.47 11.77 -10.39
C THR A 503 72.13 12.59 -9.23
N GLN A 504 72.65 12.06 -8.10
CA GLN A 504 72.88 10.68 -7.57
C GLN A 504 73.04 10.63 -6.01
N GLU A 505 72.82 9.44 -5.40
CA GLU A 505 73.47 8.81 -4.20
C GLU A 505 73.57 9.44 -2.77
N ASN A 506 73.15 8.62 -1.77
CA ASN A 506 73.74 8.24 -0.44
C ASN A 506 74.36 9.33 0.51
N GLN A 507 74.33 9.23 1.86
CA GLN A 507 74.36 8.06 2.76
C GLN A 507 73.98 8.40 4.24
N GLU A 508 73.45 7.41 4.99
CA GLU A 508 73.41 7.22 6.47
C GLU A 508 73.07 8.35 7.49
N GLY A 509 72.07 8.08 8.35
CA GLY A 509 71.74 8.80 9.61
C GLY A 509 70.59 8.07 10.34
N ASP A 510 70.60 8.00 11.68
CA ASP A 510 69.75 7.08 12.48
C ASP A 510 68.68 7.78 13.34
N ALA A 511 67.67 6.99 13.73
CA ALA A 511 66.65 7.16 14.78
C ALA A 511 65.42 8.08 14.55
N ALA A 512 64.25 7.42 14.56
CA ALA A 512 62.91 7.86 15.00
C ALA A 512 62.17 8.99 14.23
N VAL A 513 61.09 8.61 13.53
CA VAL A 513 59.68 8.78 13.95
C VAL A 513 58.78 8.10 12.90
N GLU A 514 57.93 7.16 13.34
CA GLU A 514 56.76 6.67 12.59
C GLU A 514 55.49 7.38 13.17
N ASP A 515 54.33 7.21 12.53
CA ASP A 515 53.05 7.93 12.77
C ASP A 515 52.96 9.37 12.21
N ALA A 516 52.66 9.50 10.90
CA ALA A 516 52.31 10.80 10.28
C ALA A 516 51.39 10.77 9.03
N GLU A 517 51.06 9.60 8.44
CA GLU A 517 50.36 9.54 7.12
C GLU A 517 48.96 8.88 7.12
N GLU A 518 48.40 8.45 8.26
CA GLU A 518 47.05 7.83 8.30
C GLU A 518 45.87 8.82 8.54
N GLN A 519 46.12 10.12 8.73
CA GLN A 519 45.06 11.05 9.18
C GLN A 519 44.29 11.79 8.07
N GLU A 520 44.90 12.12 6.91
CA GLU A 520 44.17 12.82 5.83
C GLU A 520 43.07 11.94 5.18
N ASP A 521 43.25 10.62 5.15
CA ASP A 521 42.32 9.65 4.55
C ASP A 521 41.05 9.40 5.41
N THR A 522 40.95 10.04 6.58
CA THR A 522 39.83 9.86 7.54
C THR A 522 38.76 10.95 7.40
N GLU A 523 39.15 12.22 7.17
CA GLU A 523 38.20 13.35 7.18
C GLU A 523 37.25 13.35 5.96
N GLU A 524 37.72 12.99 4.76
CA GLU A 524 36.85 12.86 3.58
C GLU A 524 35.79 11.75 3.73
N GLN A 525 36.07 10.70 4.52
CA GLN A 525 35.14 9.59 4.68
C GLN A 525 33.89 9.97 5.49
N ASP A 526 34.01 10.81 6.51
CA ASP A 526 32.89 11.13 7.41
C ASP A 526 31.89 12.09 6.73
N GLU A 527 32.38 12.97 5.85
CA GLU A 527 31.57 13.77 4.91
C GLU A 527 30.74 12.89 3.93
N GLU A 528 31.24 11.74 3.45
CA GLU A 528 30.43 10.78 2.66
C GLU A 528 29.54 9.89 3.55
N LYS A 529 29.97 9.46 4.75
CA LYS A 529 29.15 8.67 5.68
C LYS A 529 27.88 9.43 6.09
N MET A 530 27.97 10.73 6.39
CA MET A 530 26.79 11.51 6.79
C MET A 530 25.82 11.79 5.62
N LYS A 531 26.26 11.64 4.35
CA LYS A 531 25.40 11.74 3.16
C LYS A 531 24.83 10.39 2.69
N THR A 532 25.45 9.27 3.07
CA THR A 532 25.03 7.91 2.67
C THR A 532 24.07 7.23 3.65
N CYS A 533 23.92 7.75 4.87
CA CYS A 533 23.05 7.19 5.91
C CYS A 533 21.58 6.98 5.50
N ASP A 534 21.05 7.78 4.57
CA ASP A 534 19.67 7.68 4.08
C ASP A 534 19.54 6.67 2.91
N GLU A 535 20.62 6.44 2.15
CA GLU A 535 20.72 5.45 1.05
C GLU A 535 20.97 4.01 1.56
N GLY A 536 21.42 3.83 2.80
CA GLY A 536 21.56 2.52 3.45
C GLY A 536 22.68 1.65 2.85
N THR A 537 22.49 0.33 2.86
CA THR A 537 23.47 -0.63 2.32
C THR A 537 23.73 -0.42 0.82
N ALA A 538 22.78 0.12 0.07
CA ALA A 538 22.90 0.42 -1.36
C ALA A 538 24.11 1.32 -1.70
N GLY A 539 24.57 2.15 -0.76
CA GLY A 539 25.79 2.96 -0.90
C GLY A 539 27.08 2.12 -1.03
N GLN A 540 27.06 0.88 -0.53
CA GLN A 540 28.22 0.00 -0.33
C GLN A 540 28.25 -1.23 -1.27
N GLU A 541 27.53 -1.22 -2.39
CA GLU A 541 27.59 -2.28 -3.42
C GLU A 541 29.07 -2.50 -3.89
N VAL A 542 29.56 -3.74 -3.93
CA VAL A 542 30.92 -4.08 -4.40
C VAL A 542 31.04 -4.13 -5.93
N THR A 543 32.27 -4.24 -6.44
CA THR A 543 32.56 -4.42 -7.87
C THR A 543 32.01 -5.76 -8.39
N ALA A 544 31.33 -5.73 -9.54
CA ALA A 544 30.84 -6.94 -10.21
C ALA A 544 31.92 -7.54 -11.12
N TYR A 545 32.23 -8.81 -10.93
CA TYR A 545 33.17 -9.56 -11.77
C TYR A 545 32.54 -9.96 -13.12
N GLU A 546 33.35 -10.53 -14.02
CA GLU A 546 32.95 -10.88 -15.40
C GLU A 546 31.70 -11.76 -15.45
N ALA A 547 31.64 -12.80 -14.61
CA ALA A 547 30.53 -13.76 -14.59
C ALA A 547 29.16 -13.09 -14.37
N MET A 548 29.05 -12.18 -13.40
CA MET A 548 27.83 -11.41 -13.14
C MET A 548 27.63 -10.27 -14.16
N SER A 549 28.71 -9.58 -14.55
CA SER A 549 28.68 -8.51 -15.57
C SER A 549 28.19 -8.99 -16.94
N SER A 550 28.41 -10.27 -17.26
CA SER A 550 27.94 -10.92 -18.49
C SER A 550 26.41 -11.01 -18.61
N LEU A 551 25.69 -10.94 -17.48
CA LEU A 551 24.23 -11.06 -17.42
C LEU A 551 23.48 -9.71 -17.57
N VAL A 552 24.21 -8.58 -17.60
CA VAL A 552 23.62 -7.23 -17.54
C VAL A 552 23.58 -6.61 -18.93
N ASN A 553 22.37 -6.46 -19.50
CA ASN A 553 22.14 -5.90 -20.83
C ASN A 553 21.38 -4.54 -20.79
N TYR A 554 20.05 -4.55 -20.70
CA TYR A 554 19.21 -3.34 -20.84
C TYR A 554 19.01 -2.54 -19.55
N ILE A 555 19.41 -3.07 -18.40
CA ILE A 555 19.16 -2.49 -17.08
C ILE A 555 20.50 -2.22 -16.36
N GLN A 556 21.38 -1.41 -16.96
CA GLN A 556 22.70 -1.10 -16.40
C GLN A 556 22.61 0.03 -15.35
N PRO A 557 22.87 -0.22 -14.05
CA PRO A 557 22.87 0.82 -13.03
C PRO A 557 24.14 1.66 -13.09
N ASN A 558 23.99 2.99 -13.03
CA ASN A 558 25.10 3.93 -12.91
C ASN A 558 24.79 5.01 -11.86
N LYS A 559 25.81 5.43 -11.07
CA LYS A 559 25.75 6.60 -10.17
C LYS A 559 25.30 7.81 -11.00
N PHE A 560 24.16 8.40 -10.61
CA PHE A 560 23.60 9.55 -11.31
C PHE A 560 24.47 10.79 -11.06
N VAL A 561 24.57 11.68 -12.06
CA VAL A 561 25.37 12.91 -11.97
C VAL A 561 24.51 14.13 -12.26
N SER A 562 23.95 14.23 -13.48
CA SER A 562 22.94 15.24 -13.81
C SER A 562 22.07 14.80 -14.99
N PHE A 563 20.90 15.43 -15.13
CA PHE A 563 20.01 15.18 -16.27
C PHE A 563 20.67 15.56 -17.60
N ASP A 564 21.48 16.63 -17.66
CA ASP A 564 22.20 17.02 -18.89
C ASP A 564 23.29 16.01 -19.29
N ILE A 565 24.03 15.46 -18.32
CA ILE A 565 25.04 14.42 -18.60
C ILE A 565 24.34 13.14 -19.08
N ALA A 566 23.21 12.75 -18.49
CA ALA A 566 22.40 11.64 -18.98
C ALA A 566 21.87 11.92 -20.40
N LYS A 567 21.30 13.11 -20.63
CA LYS A 567 20.79 13.58 -21.93
C LYS A 567 21.86 13.50 -23.01
N LYS A 568 23.05 14.07 -22.75
CA LYS A 568 24.25 14.07 -23.62
C LYS A 568 24.83 12.68 -23.89
N LYS A 569 24.91 11.80 -22.87
CA LYS A 569 25.37 10.41 -23.05
C LYS A 569 24.42 9.56 -23.91
N ASN A 570 23.12 9.89 -23.91
CA ASN A 570 22.10 9.31 -24.79
C ASN A 570 21.96 7.78 -24.76
N ARG A 571 22.18 7.15 -23.60
CA ARG A 571 22.08 5.69 -23.41
C ARG A 571 20.76 5.35 -22.72
N SER A 572 19.82 4.73 -23.45
CA SER A 572 18.50 4.30 -22.94
C SER A 572 18.57 3.16 -21.92
N TYR A 573 19.54 2.24 -22.11
CA TYR A 573 19.81 1.07 -21.28
C TYR A 573 20.47 1.36 -19.92
N VAL A 574 20.64 2.65 -19.57
CA VAL A 574 21.21 3.09 -18.29
C VAL A 574 20.08 3.51 -17.36
N ILE A 575 19.96 2.83 -16.22
CA ILE A 575 19.04 3.11 -15.13
C ILE A 575 19.77 3.84 -13.99
N SER A 576 19.07 4.72 -13.30
CA SER A 576 19.53 5.28 -12.02
C SER A 576 18.54 4.96 -10.91
N SER A 577 19.05 4.64 -9.71
CA SER A 577 18.24 4.38 -8.52
C SER A 577 18.42 5.52 -7.52
N PHE A 578 17.36 5.90 -6.82
CA PHE A 578 17.33 7.03 -5.90
C PHE A 578 16.52 6.69 -4.64
N VAL A 579 17.04 7.05 -3.48
CA VAL A 579 16.26 7.10 -2.23
C VAL A 579 15.13 8.15 -2.34
N GLU A 580 14.01 7.93 -1.65
CA GLU A 580 12.81 8.79 -1.72
C GLU A 580 13.14 10.29 -1.51
N THR A 581 14.00 10.65 -0.55
CA THR A 581 14.35 12.03 -0.20
C THR A 581 15.10 12.76 -1.33
N LYS A 582 16.06 12.06 -1.93
CA LYS A 582 16.82 12.50 -3.12
C LYS A 582 15.89 12.64 -4.34
N GLY A 583 14.92 11.74 -4.47
CA GLY A 583 13.86 11.80 -5.47
C GLY A 583 12.93 13.02 -5.28
N GLU A 584 12.41 13.25 -4.07
CA GLU A 584 11.57 14.40 -3.72
C GLU A 584 12.31 15.74 -3.92
N ALA A 585 13.60 15.80 -3.57
CA ALA A 585 14.44 16.96 -3.81
C ALA A 585 14.62 17.27 -5.31
N MET A 586 14.73 16.25 -6.17
CA MET A 586 14.75 16.44 -7.63
C MET A 586 13.38 16.84 -8.18
N ILE A 587 12.28 16.26 -7.69
CA ILE A 587 10.92 16.69 -8.05
C ILE A 587 10.71 18.17 -7.70
N SER A 588 11.19 18.61 -6.54
CA SER A 588 11.00 19.99 -6.06
C SER A 588 11.86 21.03 -6.78
N LYS A 589 12.94 20.61 -7.46
CA LYS A 589 13.92 21.52 -8.11
C LYS A 589 13.92 21.43 -9.65
N THR A 590 13.63 20.26 -10.22
CA THR A 590 13.90 19.89 -11.61
C THR A 590 12.88 18.87 -12.16
N ALA A 591 11.59 19.07 -11.86
CA ALA A 591 10.51 18.15 -12.24
C ALA A 591 10.45 17.87 -13.76
N VAL A 592 10.62 18.92 -14.58
CA VAL A 592 10.51 18.83 -16.05
C VAL A 592 11.68 18.03 -16.63
N GLU A 593 12.89 18.24 -16.12
CA GLU A 593 14.10 17.51 -16.51
C GLU A 593 13.99 16.02 -16.14
N PHE A 594 13.37 15.72 -14.99
CA PHE A 594 13.09 14.36 -14.55
C PHE A 594 12.05 13.67 -15.45
N VAL A 595 10.99 14.38 -15.87
CA VAL A 595 10.03 13.91 -16.88
C VAL A 595 10.72 13.60 -18.21
N GLU A 596 11.59 14.49 -18.71
CA GLU A 596 12.31 14.26 -19.97
C GLU A 596 13.31 13.09 -19.88
N TYR A 597 13.98 12.91 -18.73
CA TYR A 597 14.81 11.74 -18.47
C TYR A 597 13.97 10.44 -18.53
N ASN A 598 12.84 10.43 -17.83
CA ASN A 598 11.94 9.27 -17.73
C ASN A 598 11.20 8.90 -19.04
N LYS A 599 11.32 9.71 -20.12
CA LYS A 599 10.86 9.31 -21.46
C LYS A 599 11.81 8.32 -22.14
N ARG A 600 13.11 8.42 -21.89
CA ARG A 600 14.16 7.67 -22.61
C ARG A 600 14.94 6.70 -21.74
N GLN A 601 15.04 6.97 -20.44
CA GLN A 601 15.73 6.15 -19.45
C GLN A 601 14.78 5.76 -18.32
N MET A 602 15.19 4.78 -17.52
CA MET A 602 14.43 4.35 -16.35
C MET A 602 15.01 4.93 -15.06
N SER A 603 14.11 5.22 -14.12
CA SER A 603 14.43 5.50 -12.73
C SER A 603 13.80 4.46 -11.82
N ARG A 604 14.54 4.11 -10.76
CA ARG A 604 14.04 3.36 -9.60
C ARG A 604 14.00 4.29 -8.39
N ILE A 605 12.91 4.25 -7.64
CA ILE A 605 12.76 4.96 -6.37
C ILE A 605 12.60 3.91 -5.27
N TYR A 606 13.31 4.06 -4.15
CA TYR A 606 13.22 3.15 -3.00
C TYR A 606 13.07 3.93 -1.68
N PRO A 607 12.50 3.31 -0.62
CA PRO A 607 12.30 3.96 0.67
C PRO A 607 13.62 4.25 1.38
N LYS A 608 13.67 5.31 2.19
CA LYS A 608 14.86 5.67 2.97
C LYS A 608 15.13 4.73 4.16
N GLY A 609 16.40 4.55 4.51
CA GLY A 609 16.84 3.65 5.59
C GLY A 609 16.22 3.95 6.97
N THR A 610 15.82 5.20 7.23
CA THR A 610 15.13 5.60 8.47
C THR A 610 13.72 5.00 8.64
N ARG A 611 13.14 4.35 7.62
CA ARG A 611 11.86 3.62 7.68
C ARG A 611 12.02 2.19 8.22
N MET A 612 12.58 2.07 9.42
CA MET A 612 12.88 0.77 10.05
C MET A 612 11.62 -0.10 10.30
N ASP A 613 10.44 0.52 10.35
CA ASP A 613 9.12 -0.12 10.47
C ASP A 613 8.61 -0.74 9.16
N SER A 614 9.34 -0.56 8.05
CA SER A 614 8.91 -0.91 6.68
C SER A 614 7.70 -0.11 6.18
N SER A 615 7.44 1.08 6.71
CA SER A 615 6.45 2.01 6.14
C SER A 615 6.77 2.38 4.68
N ASN A 616 5.77 2.83 3.93
CA ASN A 616 5.94 3.30 2.56
C ASN A 616 5.84 4.83 2.43
N TYR A 617 6.51 5.37 1.41
CA TYR A 617 6.29 6.71 0.88
C TYR A 617 5.14 6.72 -0.14
N SER A 618 4.59 7.88 -0.48
CA SER A 618 3.52 7.97 -1.50
C SER A 618 4.09 7.79 -2.91
N PRO A 619 3.59 6.85 -3.74
CA PRO A 619 4.15 6.61 -5.07
C PRO A 619 3.71 7.66 -6.10
N GLN A 620 2.61 8.38 -5.85
CA GLN A 620 2.00 9.29 -6.82
C GLN A 620 2.93 10.41 -7.31
N PRO A 621 3.70 11.14 -6.46
CA PRO A 621 4.62 12.19 -6.93
C PRO A 621 5.66 11.66 -7.93
N PHE A 622 6.13 10.42 -7.74
CA PHE A 622 7.09 9.77 -8.61
C PHE A 622 6.45 9.31 -9.93
N TRP A 623 5.23 8.78 -9.90
CA TRP A 623 4.46 8.52 -11.12
C TRP A 623 4.14 9.80 -11.90
N ASN A 624 3.90 10.92 -11.20
CA ASN A 624 3.63 12.22 -11.83
C ASN A 624 4.85 12.76 -12.62
N VAL A 625 6.10 12.53 -12.17
CA VAL A 625 7.32 12.77 -12.99
C VAL A 625 7.69 11.59 -13.92
N GLY A 626 6.83 10.57 -14.01
CA GLY A 626 6.99 9.45 -14.94
C GLY A 626 7.98 8.36 -14.52
N CYS A 627 8.42 8.31 -13.24
CA CYS A 627 9.32 7.28 -12.73
C CYS A 627 8.68 5.89 -12.85
N GLN A 628 9.44 4.93 -13.37
CA GLN A 628 8.91 3.62 -13.75
C GLN A 628 8.90 2.64 -12.59
N MET A 629 10.03 2.49 -11.88
CA MET A 629 10.21 1.46 -10.84
C MET A 629 10.08 2.08 -9.44
N VAL A 630 8.87 2.47 -9.07
CA VAL A 630 8.56 3.02 -7.75
C VAL A 630 8.37 1.84 -6.78
N ALA A 631 9.44 1.51 -6.04
CA ALA A 631 9.55 0.32 -5.23
C ALA A 631 9.06 0.54 -3.78
N LEU A 632 8.20 -0.37 -3.31
CA LEU A 632 7.51 -0.30 -2.01
C LEU A 632 7.74 -1.60 -1.20
N ASN A 633 7.51 -1.54 0.11
CA ASN A 633 7.57 -2.66 1.06
C ASN A 633 6.26 -3.47 1.04
N TYR A 634 6.28 -4.69 0.50
CA TYR A 634 5.07 -5.51 0.22
C TYR A 634 4.48 -6.21 1.45
N GLN A 635 5.23 -6.27 2.54
CA GLN A 635 4.76 -6.71 3.86
C GLN A 635 3.83 -5.68 4.52
N THR A 636 3.89 -4.40 4.12
CA THR A 636 3.18 -3.30 4.78
C THR A 636 1.97 -2.87 3.95
N MET A 637 0.76 -3.23 4.40
CA MET A 637 -0.51 -2.96 3.69
C MET A 637 -1.09 -1.56 3.97
N ASP A 638 -0.21 -0.55 4.00
CA ASP A 638 -0.57 0.86 4.20
C ASP A 638 -1.22 1.50 2.96
N PHE A 639 -1.55 2.80 3.04
CA PHE A 639 -2.22 3.49 1.94
C PHE A 639 -1.41 3.48 0.62
N PRO A 640 -0.09 3.76 0.59
CA PRO A 640 0.75 3.54 -0.59
C PRO A 640 0.61 2.13 -1.20
N MET A 641 0.61 1.08 -0.38
CA MET A 641 0.43 -0.29 -0.87
C MET A 641 -0.98 -0.55 -1.39
N GLN A 642 -2.02 -0.07 -0.70
CA GLN A 642 -3.42 -0.12 -1.18
C GLN A 642 -3.55 0.52 -2.57
N LEU A 643 -2.94 1.68 -2.77
CA LEU A 643 -2.91 2.39 -4.06
C LEU A 643 -2.18 1.57 -5.14
N ASN A 644 -0.97 1.08 -4.85
CA ASN A 644 -0.20 0.21 -5.77
C ASN A 644 -0.97 -1.08 -6.15
N LEU A 645 -1.63 -1.73 -5.20
CA LEU A 645 -2.41 -2.95 -5.44
C LEU A 645 -3.72 -2.69 -6.19
N ALA A 646 -4.25 -1.47 -6.15
CA ALA A 646 -5.41 -1.05 -6.93
C ALA A 646 -5.03 -0.63 -8.36
N GLN A 647 -3.99 0.18 -8.55
CA GLN A 647 -3.55 0.61 -9.90
C GLN A 647 -3.19 -0.59 -10.77
N PHE A 648 -2.33 -1.47 -10.28
CA PHE A 648 -1.92 -2.67 -11.01
C PHE A 648 -2.93 -3.84 -10.93
N GLU A 649 -4.20 -3.57 -10.59
CA GLU A 649 -5.31 -4.47 -10.95
C GLU A 649 -5.67 -4.33 -12.44
N PHE A 650 -5.52 -3.13 -13.00
CA PHE A 650 -5.87 -2.79 -14.38
C PHE A 650 -4.87 -3.35 -15.40
N ASN A 651 -5.20 -3.20 -16.69
CA ASN A 651 -4.42 -3.77 -17.81
C ASN A 651 -4.13 -5.28 -17.64
N GLY A 652 -5.13 -6.05 -17.19
CA GLY A 652 -5.04 -7.50 -17.03
C GLY A 652 -4.06 -7.97 -15.94
N ARG A 653 -3.82 -7.18 -14.88
CA ARG A 653 -2.87 -7.48 -13.79
C ARG A 653 -1.44 -7.77 -14.26
N THR A 654 -1.07 -7.26 -15.43
CA THR A 654 0.22 -7.54 -16.11
C THR A 654 1.44 -7.00 -15.35
N GLY A 655 1.26 -6.08 -14.41
CA GLY A 655 2.33 -5.40 -13.68
C GLY A 655 2.97 -4.24 -14.45
N TYR A 656 2.43 -3.91 -15.62
CA TYR A 656 2.85 -2.81 -16.48
C TYR A 656 1.64 -1.94 -16.83
N LEU A 657 1.76 -0.63 -16.59
CA LEU A 657 0.77 0.37 -16.99
C LEU A 657 1.42 1.38 -17.92
N LEU A 658 0.90 1.54 -19.14
CA LEU A 658 1.38 2.53 -20.09
C LEU A 658 1.18 3.93 -19.52
N LYS A 659 2.21 4.78 -19.54
CA LYS A 659 2.12 6.17 -19.07
C LYS A 659 1.24 7.01 -20.01
N HIS A 660 0.69 8.12 -19.53
CA HIS A 660 -0.01 9.08 -20.38
C HIS A 660 0.91 9.68 -21.46
N ASP A 661 0.34 10.13 -22.59
CA ASP A 661 1.09 10.62 -23.77
C ASP A 661 2.13 11.70 -23.44
N VAL A 662 1.82 12.61 -22.51
CA VAL A 662 2.73 13.70 -22.08
C VAL A 662 4.01 13.20 -21.40
N LEU A 663 3.97 11.99 -20.81
CA LEU A 663 5.09 11.31 -20.16
C LEU A 663 5.86 10.35 -21.09
N ARG A 664 5.59 10.41 -22.40
CA ARG A 664 6.21 9.59 -23.46
C ARG A 664 6.69 10.42 -24.66
N ARG A 665 5.88 11.39 -25.09
CA ARG A 665 6.12 12.22 -26.28
C ARG A 665 7.35 13.12 -26.12
N SER A 666 8.31 13.00 -27.03
CA SER A 666 9.53 13.83 -27.07
C SER A 666 9.32 15.21 -27.68
N ASP A 667 8.19 15.46 -28.36
CA ASP A 667 7.86 16.75 -28.98
C ASP A 667 7.23 17.76 -28.00
N LYS A 668 6.85 17.32 -26.79
CA LYS A 668 6.22 18.19 -25.78
C LYS A 668 6.85 17.99 -24.40
N LYS A 669 7.37 19.07 -23.82
CA LYS A 669 7.67 19.13 -22.39
C LYS A 669 6.38 19.04 -21.58
N PHE A 670 6.48 18.51 -20.36
CA PHE A 670 5.39 18.47 -19.39
C PHE A 670 5.91 18.82 -18.00
N ASP A 671 5.20 19.71 -17.31
CA ASP A 671 5.43 20.07 -15.92
C ASP A 671 4.28 19.50 -15.07
N PRO A 672 4.55 18.59 -14.12
CA PRO A 672 3.53 18.06 -13.22
C PRO A 672 2.84 19.12 -12.35
N PHE A 673 3.46 20.28 -12.15
CA PHE A 673 2.93 21.37 -11.31
C PHE A 673 2.11 22.41 -12.09
N CYS A 674 1.94 22.26 -13.42
CA CYS A 674 1.21 23.24 -14.22
C CYS A 674 -0.31 23.26 -13.94
N ASP A 675 -0.89 24.46 -14.01
CA ASP A 675 -2.32 24.70 -13.80
C ASP A 675 -3.24 24.28 -14.97
N ARG A 676 -2.66 23.94 -16.13
CA ARG A 676 -3.39 23.60 -17.36
C ARG A 676 -2.51 22.76 -18.30
N ILE A 677 -3.11 21.75 -18.92
CA ILE A 677 -2.47 20.91 -19.95
C ILE A 677 -3.25 21.07 -21.26
N ASP A 678 -2.69 21.80 -22.24
CA ASP A 678 -3.45 22.21 -23.44
C ASP A 678 -3.97 21.06 -24.34
N THR A 679 -3.45 19.84 -24.19
CA THR A 679 -3.90 18.66 -24.94
C THR A 679 -4.83 17.72 -24.16
N VAL A 680 -5.26 18.09 -22.95
CA VAL A 680 -6.09 17.23 -22.10
C VAL A 680 -7.34 17.96 -21.64
N VAL A 681 -8.48 17.29 -21.80
CA VAL A 681 -9.75 17.75 -21.22
C VAL A 681 -9.75 17.37 -19.74
N ALA A 682 -9.67 18.39 -18.88
CA ALA A 682 -9.86 18.22 -17.44
C ALA A 682 -11.29 17.74 -17.14
N SER A 683 -11.52 17.08 -16.00
CA SER A 683 -12.85 16.61 -15.59
C SER A 683 -13.29 17.20 -14.25
N THR A 684 -14.61 17.33 -14.08
CA THR A 684 -15.25 17.45 -12.76
C THR A 684 -15.80 16.09 -12.36
N LEU A 685 -15.46 15.65 -11.15
CA LEU A 685 -16.00 14.46 -10.52
C LEU A 685 -16.92 14.87 -9.36
N THR A 686 -18.17 14.41 -9.41
CA THR A 686 -19.14 14.55 -8.32
C THR A 686 -19.54 13.17 -7.82
N ILE A 687 -19.54 12.96 -6.50
CA ILE A 687 -19.99 11.71 -5.89
C ILE A 687 -20.86 11.95 -4.66
N LYS A 688 -22.06 11.35 -4.64
CA LYS A 688 -22.97 11.37 -3.49
C LYS A 688 -23.02 9.99 -2.83
N ILE A 689 -22.72 9.95 -1.53
CA ILE A 689 -22.78 8.73 -0.71
C ILE A 689 -24.18 8.59 -0.12
N TYR A 690 -24.93 7.59 -0.57
CA TYR A 690 -26.29 7.34 -0.08
C TYR A 690 -26.29 6.43 1.15
N SER A 691 -25.79 5.20 1.00
CA SER A 691 -25.88 4.17 2.04
C SER A 691 -24.74 3.15 1.97
N GLY A 692 -24.59 2.37 3.03
CA GLY A 692 -23.74 1.17 3.07
C GLY A 692 -24.58 -0.07 3.35
N GLN A 693 -24.02 -1.25 3.07
CA GLN A 693 -24.67 -2.54 3.34
C GLN A 693 -23.67 -3.52 3.96
N PHE A 694 -24.05 -4.15 5.07
CA PHE A 694 -23.29 -5.20 5.79
C PHE A 694 -21.80 -4.87 6.02
N LEU A 695 -21.53 -3.68 6.58
CA LEU A 695 -20.18 -3.11 6.67
C LEU A 695 -19.29 -3.72 7.77
N SER A 696 -19.87 -4.20 8.87
CA SER A 696 -19.14 -4.76 10.01
C SER A 696 -19.97 -5.85 10.70
N ASP A 697 -19.29 -6.81 11.34
CA ASP A 697 -19.89 -7.93 12.10
C ASP A 697 -20.58 -7.50 13.41
N LYS A 698 -20.57 -6.20 13.72
CA LYS A 698 -21.07 -5.60 14.97
C LYS A 698 -21.94 -4.39 14.64
N ASN A 699 -22.98 -4.14 15.45
CA ASN A 699 -23.70 -2.88 15.43
C ASN A 699 -22.81 -1.75 16.02
N VAL A 700 -22.15 -1.02 15.12
CA VAL A 700 -21.27 0.13 15.38
C VAL A 700 -21.67 1.30 14.49
N LYS A 701 -21.29 2.54 14.84
CA LYS A 701 -21.40 3.66 13.89
C LYS A 701 -20.31 3.55 12.82
N THR A 702 -20.64 3.96 11.59
CA THR A 702 -19.71 3.96 10.45
C THR A 702 -19.74 5.29 9.69
N GLY A 703 -18.65 5.59 8.99
CA GLY A 703 -18.51 6.76 8.13
C GLY A 703 -17.63 6.46 6.92
N VAL A 704 -17.80 7.23 5.86
CA VAL A 704 -17.08 7.07 4.59
C VAL A 704 -16.18 8.28 4.35
N GLU A 705 -14.91 8.04 4.04
CA GLU A 705 -13.95 9.04 3.57
C GLU A 705 -13.75 8.91 2.07
N VAL A 706 -13.65 10.05 1.39
CA VAL A 706 -13.55 10.14 -0.07
C VAL A 706 -12.52 11.19 -0.46
N GLU A 707 -11.56 10.81 -1.30
CA GLU A 707 -10.47 11.69 -1.77
C GLU A 707 -10.08 11.37 -3.22
N VAL A 708 -9.52 12.36 -3.92
CA VAL A 708 -8.89 12.18 -5.23
C VAL A 708 -7.37 12.25 -5.06
N ILE A 709 -6.67 11.33 -5.73
CA ILE A 709 -5.22 11.19 -5.73
C ILE A 709 -4.75 11.42 -7.17
N GLY A 710 -3.78 12.29 -7.42
CA GLY A 710 -3.39 12.67 -8.78
C GLY A 710 -2.21 13.64 -8.85
N LEU A 711 -2.29 14.63 -9.73
CA LEU A 711 -1.29 15.70 -9.88
C LEU A 711 -1.27 16.66 -8.67
N PRO A 712 -0.15 17.37 -8.42
CA PRO A 712 -0.06 18.43 -7.41
C PRO A 712 -1.11 19.55 -7.55
N GLY A 713 -1.69 19.77 -8.73
CA GLY A 713 -2.78 20.72 -8.96
C GLY A 713 -4.20 20.14 -8.87
N ASP A 714 -4.37 18.83 -8.68
CA ASP A 714 -5.69 18.19 -8.55
C ASP A 714 -6.33 18.46 -7.16
N PRO A 715 -7.66 18.33 -7.01
CA PRO A 715 -8.37 18.59 -5.75
C PRO A 715 -7.97 17.73 -4.55
N LYS A 716 -7.08 18.23 -3.71
CA LYS A 716 -6.58 17.57 -2.46
C LYS A 716 -7.58 17.53 -1.29
N LYS A 717 -8.81 18.02 -1.48
CA LYS A 717 -9.81 18.13 -0.40
C LYS A 717 -10.36 16.74 -0.05
N LYS A 718 -9.99 16.23 1.13
CA LYS A 718 -10.59 15.01 1.68
C LYS A 718 -12.00 15.31 2.20
N TYR A 719 -12.99 14.60 1.66
CA TYR A 719 -14.36 14.62 2.15
C TYR A 719 -14.61 13.45 3.11
N ARG A 720 -15.53 13.63 4.06
CA ARG A 720 -15.90 12.63 5.05
C ARG A 720 -17.37 12.76 5.41
N THR A 721 -18.11 11.66 5.40
CA THR A 721 -19.49 11.67 5.89
C THR A 721 -19.54 11.85 7.40
N LYS A 722 -20.66 12.38 7.89
CA LYS A 722 -21.03 12.25 9.30
C LYS A 722 -21.06 10.76 9.69
N TRP A 723 -20.87 10.48 10.97
CA TRP A 723 -21.10 9.14 11.51
C TRP A 723 -22.57 8.77 11.37
N SER A 724 -22.85 7.51 11.04
CA SER A 724 -24.23 6.99 10.95
C SER A 724 -24.99 7.25 12.24
N THR A 725 -26.18 7.86 12.17
CA THR A 725 -26.92 8.41 13.32
C THR A 725 -27.18 7.39 14.45
N THR A 726 -27.27 6.12 14.10
CA THR A 726 -27.38 4.98 15.03
C THR A 726 -26.26 3.97 14.78
N PRO A 727 -25.94 3.10 15.77
CA PRO A 727 -25.04 1.95 15.58
C PRO A 727 -25.68 0.87 14.68
N ASN A 728 -25.72 1.12 13.38
CA ASN A 728 -26.29 0.23 12.37
C ASN A 728 -25.23 -0.05 11.29
N ALA A 729 -24.65 -1.25 11.29
CA ALA A 729 -23.71 -1.69 10.25
C ALA A 729 -24.39 -2.50 9.12
N ILE A 730 -25.69 -2.82 9.24
CA ILE A 730 -26.43 -3.62 8.26
C ILE A 730 -26.88 -2.76 7.08
N ASN A 731 -27.47 -1.59 7.33
CA ASN A 731 -27.89 -0.64 6.30
C ASN A 731 -27.82 0.83 6.77
N PRO A 732 -26.65 1.37 7.14
CA PRO A 732 -26.51 2.80 7.42
C PRO A 732 -26.84 3.62 6.17
N VAL A 733 -27.61 4.69 6.35
CA VAL A 733 -27.93 5.70 5.33
C VAL A 733 -27.38 7.03 5.82
N TRP A 734 -26.67 7.73 4.94
CA TRP A 734 -26.12 9.07 5.19
C TRP A 734 -26.83 10.13 4.33
N ASN A 735 -27.14 9.81 3.07
CA ASN A 735 -27.83 10.66 2.08
C ASN A 735 -27.31 12.12 2.03
N GLU A 736 -25.99 12.31 2.09
CA GLU A 736 -25.39 13.64 2.21
C GLU A 736 -25.36 14.44 0.91
N GLU A 737 -24.96 15.70 0.98
CA GLU A 737 -24.71 16.51 -0.21
C GLU A 737 -23.55 15.94 -1.06
N PRO A 738 -23.60 16.09 -2.40
CA PRO A 738 -22.55 15.56 -3.27
C PRO A 738 -21.18 16.15 -2.96
N PHE A 739 -20.17 15.29 -2.84
CA PHE A 739 -18.77 15.69 -2.76
C PHE A 739 -18.28 16.02 -4.16
N VAL A 740 -17.84 17.26 -4.38
CA VAL A 740 -17.40 17.76 -5.69
C VAL A 740 -15.89 17.95 -5.71
N PHE A 741 -15.25 17.42 -6.75
CA PHE A 741 -13.85 17.57 -7.10
C PHE A 741 -13.79 18.23 -8.49
N GLU A 742 -13.74 19.57 -8.51
CA GLU A 742 -13.70 20.39 -9.73
C GLU A 742 -12.30 20.44 -10.32
N LYS A 743 -12.16 20.52 -11.66
CA LYS A 743 -10.87 20.74 -12.34
C LYS A 743 -9.79 19.67 -12.01
N ILE A 744 -10.13 18.38 -12.12
CA ILE A 744 -9.14 17.29 -12.20
C ILE A 744 -8.39 17.44 -13.54
N LEU A 745 -7.11 17.81 -13.48
CA LEU A 745 -6.28 18.24 -14.61
C LEU A 745 -5.96 17.09 -15.57
N LEU A 746 -5.70 15.90 -15.04
CA LEU A 746 -5.23 14.74 -15.80
C LEU A 746 -5.93 13.44 -15.37
N PRO A 747 -7.17 13.19 -15.83
CA PRO A 747 -7.99 12.06 -15.38
C PRO A 747 -7.37 10.66 -15.51
N GLU A 748 -6.38 10.46 -16.40
CA GLU A 748 -5.66 9.19 -16.57
C GLU A 748 -4.57 8.93 -15.49
N LEU A 749 -4.07 9.98 -14.82
CA LEU A 749 -3.21 9.82 -13.62
C LEU A 749 -3.97 10.03 -12.31
N ALA A 750 -5.25 10.42 -12.38
CA ALA A 750 -6.10 10.66 -11.23
C ALA A 750 -6.87 9.40 -10.81
N SER A 751 -7.12 9.24 -9.51
CA SER A 751 -7.87 8.11 -8.95
C SER A 751 -8.72 8.52 -7.76
N LEU A 752 -9.97 8.05 -7.76
CA LEU A 752 -10.91 8.19 -6.66
C LEU A 752 -10.63 7.10 -5.61
N ARG A 753 -10.44 7.49 -4.35
CA ARG A 753 -10.36 6.58 -3.20
C ARG A 753 -11.58 6.77 -2.30
N LEU A 754 -12.23 5.67 -1.96
CA LEU A 754 -13.25 5.56 -0.91
C LEU A 754 -12.73 4.66 0.20
N VAL A 755 -12.93 5.04 1.46
CA VAL A 755 -12.59 4.22 2.63
C VAL A 755 -13.74 4.22 3.62
N VAL A 756 -14.04 3.07 4.22
CA VAL A 756 -15.06 2.95 5.26
C VAL A 756 -14.40 2.65 6.60
N HIS A 757 -14.74 3.45 7.60
CA HIS A 757 -14.22 3.34 8.97
C HIS A 757 -15.36 3.13 9.98
N GLU A 758 -15.08 2.38 11.05
CA GLU A 758 -15.84 2.45 12.30
C GLU A 758 -15.55 3.77 13.04
N GLU A 759 -16.45 4.21 13.92
CA GLU A 759 -16.24 5.39 14.80
C GLU A 759 -14.99 5.26 15.71
N SER A 760 -14.49 4.04 15.91
CA SER A 760 -13.23 3.73 16.59
C SER A 760 -11.95 4.03 15.77
N GLY A 761 -12.11 4.47 14.51
CA GLY A 761 -11.00 4.60 13.54
C GLY A 761 -10.61 3.28 12.86
N LYS A 762 -11.23 2.15 13.22
CA LYS A 762 -10.94 0.84 12.61
C LYS A 762 -11.38 0.80 11.14
N PHE A 763 -10.47 0.34 10.27
CA PHE A 763 -10.74 0.03 8.86
C PHE A 763 -11.79 -1.08 8.69
N LEU A 764 -12.67 -0.93 7.70
CA LEU A 764 -13.66 -1.95 7.29
C LEU A 764 -13.49 -2.40 5.84
N GLY A 765 -12.95 -1.55 4.99
CA GLY A 765 -12.77 -1.82 3.57
C GLY A 765 -12.64 -0.52 2.79
N HIS A 766 -12.08 -0.63 1.59
CA HIS A 766 -11.84 0.51 0.71
C HIS A 766 -12.18 0.18 -0.74
N ARG A 767 -12.12 1.17 -1.63
CA ARG A 767 -11.99 0.96 -3.07
C ARG A 767 -11.23 2.14 -3.67
N ILE A 768 -10.29 1.84 -4.58
CA ILE A 768 -9.60 2.84 -5.39
C ILE A 768 -9.91 2.53 -6.86
N ILE A 769 -10.24 3.55 -7.65
CA ILE A 769 -10.61 3.43 -9.07
C ILE A 769 -10.01 4.62 -9.85
N PRO A 770 -9.28 4.38 -10.96
CA PRO A 770 -8.87 5.43 -11.89
C PRO A 770 -10.04 6.21 -12.49
N VAL A 771 -9.90 7.53 -12.63
CA VAL A 771 -11.01 8.39 -13.08
C VAL A 771 -11.35 8.18 -14.58
N ASP A 772 -10.41 7.65 -15.36
CA ASP A 772 -10.62 7.22 -16.77
C ASP A 772 -11.36 5.87 -16.91
N ALA A 773 -11.43 5.08 -15.84
CA ALA A 773 -12.06 3.76 -15.77
C ALA A 773 -13.37 3.77 -14.97
N LEU A 774 -13.63 4.83 -14.20
CA LEU A 774 -14.86 5.06 -13.45
C LEU A 774 -16.03 5.36 -14.38
N LEU A 775 -17.21 4.79 -14.11
CA LEU A 775 -18.46 5.09 -14.83
C LEU A 775 -19.36 6.02 -14.01
N SER A 776 -20.29 6.70 -14.71
CA SER A 776 -21.29 7.58 -14.09
C SER A 776 -22.64 6.87 -13.90
N GLY A 777 -23.29 7.18 -12.78
CA GLY A 777 -24.64 6.76 -12.42
C GLY A 777 -24.76 6.25 -10.99
N PHE A 778 -25.90 5.66 -10.70
CA PHE A 778 -26.16 4.94 -9.46
C PHE A 778 -25.47 3.58 -9.49
N HIS A 779 -24.62 3.30 -8.50
CA HIS A 779 -23.75 2.13 -8.48
C HIS A 779 -23.64 1.50 -7.07
N HIS A 780 -23.49 0.17 -7.02
CA HIS A 780 -23.07 -0.56 -5.83
C HIS A 780 -21.55 -0.84 -5.88
N ILE A 781 -20.77 -0.13 -5.05
CA ILE A 781 -19.33 -0.36 -4.90
C ILE A 781 -19.13 -1.46 -3.86
N CYS A 782 -18.72 -2.66 -4.30
CA CYS A 782 -18.27 -3.72 -3.40
C CYS A 782 -16.87 -3.39 -2.87
N LEU A 783 -16.66 -3.50 -1.56
CA LEU A 783 -15.41 -3.06 -0.92
C LEU A 783 -14.31 -4.12 -1.00
N ARG A 784 -13.07 -3.66 -0.77
CA ARG A 784 -11.83 -4.43 -0.87
C ARG A 784 -11.06 -4.35 0.46
N SER A 785 -10.40 -5.45 0.83
CA SER A 785 -9.38 -5.47 1.88
C SER A 785 -8.22 -4.53 1.56
N GLU A 786 -7.35 -4.30 2.53
CA GLU A 786 -6.09 -3.57 2.44
C GLU A 786 -5.21 -4.13 1.30
N SER A 787 -5.20 -5.46 1.12
CA SER A 787 -4.49 -6.17 0.04
C SER A 787 -5.23 -6.22 -1.31
N ASN A 788 -6.23 -5.35 -1.50
CA ASN A 788 -7.14 -5.26 -2.65
C ASN A 788 -7.87 -6.57 -3.01
N MET A 789 -8.21 -7.43 -2.05
CA MET A 789 -9.09 -8.61 -2.28
C MET A 789 -10.58 -8.27 -2.05
N PRO A 790 -11.52 -8.84 -2.82
CA PRO A 790 -12.95 -8.53 -2.70
C PRO A 790 -13.60 -9.04 -1.41
N LEU A 791 -14.18 -8.11 -0.65
CA LEU A 791 -14.99 -8.42 0.52
C LEU A 791 -16.42 -8.78 0.08
N THR A 792 -16.95 -9.91 0.56
CA THR A 792 -18.22 -10.45 0.03
C THR A 792 -19.46 -9.74 0.61
N LEU A 793 -19.43 -9.34 1.88
CA LEU A 793 -20.56 -8.67 2.54
C LEU A 793 -20.54 -7.13 2.41
N PRO A 794 -19.46 -6.40 2.73
CA PRO A 794 -19.45 -4.93 2.71
C PRO A 794 -19.59 -4.30 1.32
N ALA A 795 -20.55 -3.40 1.16
CA ALA A 795 -20.71 -2.56 -0.03
C ALA A 795 -21.21 -1.15 0.31
N LEU A 796 -20.97 -0.20 -0.59
CA LEU A 796 -21.56 1.14 -0.59
C LEU A 796 -22.51 1.29 -1.78
N PHE A 797 -23.54 2.12 -1.63
CA PHE A 797 -24.39 2.59 -2.72
C PHE A 797 -24.22 4.11 -2.89
N VAL A 798 -23.92 4.53 -4.13
CA VAL A 798 -23.49 5.89 -4.47
C VAL A 798 -24.12 6.34 -5.79
N TYR A 799 -24.20 7.66 -6.00
CA TYR A 799 -24.30 8.25 -7.33
C TYR A 799 -22.97 8.89 -7.70
N ILE A 800 -22.50 8.67 -8.92
CA ILE A 800 -21.27 9.25 -9.48
C ILE A 800 -21.63 10.00 -10.76
N GLU A 801 -21.04 11.17 -10.96
CA GLU A 801 -21.11 11.92 -12.20
C GLU A 801 -19.70 12.40 -12.56
N VAL A 802 -19.18 11.95 -13.69
CA VAL A 802 -17.90 12.38 -14.24
C VAL A 802 -18.17 13.07 -15.57
N LYS A 803 -17.78 14.34 -15.68
CA LYS A 803 -18.02 15.18 -16.86
C LYS A 803 -16.83 16.06 -17.16
N ASP A 804 -16.77 16.58 -18.37
CA ASP A 804 -15.70 17.50 -18.77
C ASP A 804 -15.79 18.81 -17.98
N TYR A 805 -14.64 19.35 -17.59
CA TYR A 805 -14.55 20.59 -16.82
C TYR A 805 -14.73 21.79 -17.74
N ILE A 806 -15.89 22.43 -17.63
CA ILE A 806 -16.18 23.71 -18.29
C ILE A 806 -15.94 24.83 -17.27
N PRO A 807 -14.96 25.74 -17.49
CA PRO A 807 -14.74 26.87 -16.59
C PRO A 807 -15.96 27.80 -16.58
N ALA A 808 -16.29 28.39 -15.42
CA ALA A 808 -17.51 29.19 -15.26
C ALA A 808 -17.68 30.33 -16.30
N ALA A 809 -16.57 30.96 -16.73
CA ALA A 809 -16.57 31.99 -17.76
C ALA A 809 -17.01 31.50 -19.16
N PHE A 810 -16.90 30.20 -19.44
CA PHE A 810 -17.30 29.55 -20.69
C PHE A 810 -18.57 28.69 -20.56
N ALA A 811 -19.15 28.57 -19.37
CA ALA A 811 -20.38 27.82 -19.15
C ALA A 811 -21.53 28.35 -20.01
N GLY A 812 -21.61 29.66 -20.22
CA GLY A 812 -22.57 30.26 -21.14
C GLY A 812 -22.35 29.82 -22.59
N THR A 813 -21.13 29.96 -23.12
CA THR A 813 -20.82 29.68 -24.54
C THR A 813 -20.88 28.19 -24.91
N TRP A 814 -20.59 27.26 -23.99
CA TRP A 814 -20.68 25.82 -24.26
C TRP A 814 -22.11 25.32 -24.56
N PHE A 815 -23.14 26.00 -24.05
CA PHE A 815 -24.53 25.65 -24.41
C PHE A 815 -24.88 26.03 -25.85
N PHE A 816 -24.22 27.00 -26.48
CA PHE A 816 -24.46 27.38 -27.88
C PHE A 816 -23.93 26.31 -28.85
N ASP A 817 -22.69 25.86 -28.64
CA ASP A 817 -22.02 24.90 -29.53
C ASP A 817 -22.70 23.51 -29.49
N SER A 818 -23.09 23.07 -28.29
CA SER A 818 -23.77 21.79 -28.06
C SER A 818 -25.24 21.74 -28.48
N SER A 819 -25.86 22.88 -28.88
CA SER A 819 -27.29 22.95 -29.21
C SER A 819 -27.61 23.78 -30.47
N SER A 820 -26.66 23.85 -31.40
CA SER A 820 -26.67 24.68 -32.62
C SER A 820 -27.91 24.56 -33.54
N LEU A 821 -28.74 23.52 -33.40
CA LEU A 821 -30.04 23.38 -34.09
C LEU A 821 -31.21 24.16 -33.43
N SER A 822 -31.01 24.76 -32.25
CA SER A 822 -32.05 25.45 -31.48
C SER A 822 -31.95 26.98 -31.50
N TYR A 823 -30.98 27.53 -32.25
CA TYR A 823 -30.75 28.96 -32.40
C TYR A 823 -31.28 29.46 -33.74
N VAL A 824 -32.32 30.29 -33.72
CA VAL A 824 -32.67 31.15 -34.86
C VAL A 824 -31.80 32.40 -34.79
N SER A 825 -31.09 32.71 -35.87
CA SER A 825 -30.25 33.91 -35.93
C SER A 825 -31.12 35.18 -35.88
N PRO A 826 -30.80 36.18 -35.02
CA PRO A 826 -31.46 37.49 -35.05
C PRO A 826 -31.12 38.31 -36.31
N TYR A 827 -30.29 37.77 -37.20
CA TYR A 827 -29.99 38.32 -38.53
C TYR A 827 -30.67 37.57 -39.68
N GLU A 828 -31.53 36.58 -39.39
CA GLU A 828 -32.29 35.82 -40.41
C GLU A 828 -33.79 36.19 -40.41
N LEU A 829 -34.08 37.46 -40.71
CA LEU A 829 -35.37 37.87 -41.28
C LEU A 829 -35.13 38.64 -42.60
N PRO A 830 -36.06 38.59 -43.58
CA PRO A 830 -35.72 38.90 -44.96
C PRO A 830 -35.41 40.38 -45.22
N ALA A 831 -34.45 40.62 -46.12
CA ALA A 831 -34.22 41.95 -46.69
C ALA A 831 -35.42 42.37 -47.55
N VAL A 832 -36.27 43.24 -47.02
CA VAL A 832 -37.42 43.80 -47.76
C VAL A 832 -36.91 44.86 -48.75
N VAL A 833 -37.15 44.60 -50.04
CA VAL A 833 -36.79 45.48 -51.15
C VAL A 833 -37.61 46.78 -51.08
N GLN A 834 -36.96 47.93 -51.30
CA GLN A 834 -37.63 49.24 -51.37
C GLN A 834 -38.49 49.38 -52.65
N PRO A 835 -39.75 49.81 -52.55
CA PRO A 835 -40.45 50.52 -53.62
C PRO A 835 -40.16 52.04 -53.57
N PRO A 836 -40.30 52.78 -54.69
CA PRO A 836 -39.92 54.19 -54.77
C PRO A 836 -41.10 55.19 -54.63
N GLY A 837 -40.80 56.41 -54.18
CA GLY A 837 -41.48 57.64 -54.66
C GLY A 837 -42.49 58.35 -53.75
N ASP A 838 -42.08 59.54 -53.28
CA ASP A 838 -42.87 60.78 -53.14
C ASP A 838 -44.24 60.86 -52.41
N LYS A 839 -44.22 61.67 -51.32
CA LYS A 839 -45.16 62.78 -50.98
C LYS A 839 -46.49 62.55 -50.24
N ALA A 840 -46.64 63.39 -49.19
CA ALA A 840 -47.84 64.09 -48.69
C ALA A 840 -48.80 63.43 -47.66
N GLN A 841 -49.30 64.30 -46.78
CA GLN A 841 -50.47 64.15 -45.87
C GLN A 841 -51.80 64.42 -46.66
N PRO A 842 -53.04 64.40 -46.09
CA PRO A 842 -53.45 64.34 -44.67
C PRO A 842 -54.71 63.50 -44.31
N SER A 843 -55.12 63.60 -43.03
CA SER A 843 -56.52 63.72 -42.51
C SER A 843 -57.56 62.57 -42.60
N ASP A 844 -58.05 62.22 -41.40
CA ASP A 844 -59.46 62.10 -40.94
C ASP A 844 -60.39 60.92 -41.36
N GLU A 845 -60.69 60.04 -40.38
CA GLU A 845 -61.99 59.81 -39.67
C GLU A 845 -63.36 59.77 -40.41
N PRO A 846 -64.51 59.32 -39.80
CA PRO A 846 -64.77 58.81 -38.43
C PRO A 846 -65.76 57.58 -38.31
N VAL A 847 -66.23 57.30 -37.07
CA VAL A 847 -67.42 56.51 -36.59
C VAL A 847 -67.44 54.96 -36.84
N SER A 848 -67.94 54.09 -35.93
CA SER A 848 -68.88 54.26 -34.80
C SER A 848 -68.79 53.20 -33.67
N ASP A 849 -69.26 53.60 -32.48
CA ASP A 849 -69.41 52.90 -31.18
C ASP A 849 -70.71 52.02 -31.09
N PRO A 850 -71.14 51.34 -29.97
CA PRO A 850 -70.84 51.63 -28.54
C PRO A 850 -70.71 50.48 -27.49
N ALA A 851 -70.15 50.85 -26.31
CA ALA A 851 -70.56 50.52 -24.92
C ALA A 851 -70.51 49.05 -24.39
N GLU A 852 -70.40 48.73 -23.09
CA GLU A 852 -70.00 49.37 -21.79
C GLU A 852 -69.80 48.18 -20.77
N ASP A 853 -69.26 48.27 -19.54
CA ASP A 853 -68.99 49.41 -18.65
C ASP A 853 -67.82 49.15 -17.64
N ASN A 854 -67.21 50.23 -17.12
CA ASN A 854 -66.63 50.50 -15.78
C ASN A 854 -66.02 49.37 -14.88
N ASN A 855 -64.97 49.57 -14.06
CA ASN A 855 -64.05 50.69 -13.73
C ASN A 855 -62.85 50.07 -12.92
N THR A 856 -61.74 50.71 -12.51
CA THR A 856 -61.30 52.12 -12.48
C THR A 856 -59.79 52.22 -12.77
N MET A 857 -59.27 53.45 -12.91
CA MET A 857 -57.88 53.83 -13.24
C MET A 857 -57.28 54.77 -12.14
N PRO A 858 -55.96 55.16 -12.10
CA PRO A 858 -55.16 55.65 -13.23
C PRO A 858 -53.69 55.17 -13.36
N ASP A 859 -53.08 55.59 -14.48
CA ASP A 859 -51.88 55.02 -15.13
C ASP A 859 -50.71 56.07 -15.21
N PRO A 860 -49.78 56.12 -16.19
CA PRO A 860 -48.35 55.96 -15.87
C PRO A 860 -47.48 57.16 -16.33
N ARG A 861 -46.14 56.97 -16.30
CA ARG A 861 -45.22 57.52 -17.31
C ARG A 861 -43.90 56.75 -17.39
N SER A 862 -43.23 56.89 -18.53
CA SER A 862 -42.16 56.01 -19.01
C SER A 862 -40.75 56.60 -18.90
N ASP A 863 -39.76 55.70 -18.96
CA ASP A 863 -38.37 55.85 -19.41
C ASP A 863 -37.49 57.03 -18.91
N LEU A 864 -36.31 56.67 -18.36
CA LEU A 864 -34.99 57.00 -18.93
C LEU A 864 -33.83 56.42 -18.07
N LYS A 865 -32.73 56.03 -18.73
CA LYS A 865 -31.36 55.91 -18.16
C LYS A 865 -30.58 57.17 -18.58
N PRO A 866 -29.54 57.68 -17.85
CA PRO A 866 -28.44 56.89 -17.26
C PRO A 866 -27.77 57.40 -15.93
N ILE A 867 -26.88 56.56 -15.34
CA ILE A 867 -25.51 56.80 -14.76
C ILE A 867 -25.19 58.19 -14.10
N PRO A 868 -24.47 58.33 -12.93
CA PRO A 868 -23.94 57.39 -11.91
C PRO A 868 -24.19 57.79 -10.41
N LEU A 869 -23.37 57.25 -9.48
CA LEU A 869 -23.18 57.53 -8.03
C LEU A 869 -23.36 58.98 -7.54
N PRO A 870 -23.89 59.13 -6.30
CA PRO A 870 -23.28 60.02 -5.30
C PRO A 870 -23.27 59.46 -3.85
N GLY A 871 -22.67 60.19 -2.89
CA GLY A 871 -22.81 59.94 -1.44
C GLY A 871 -22.28 61.10 -0.60
N LEU A 872 -22.82 61.27 0.64
CA LEU A 872 -22.39 62.15 1.77
C LEU A 872 -23.38 61.87 2.94
N ALA A 873 -22.95 61.45 4.14
CA ALA A 873 -22.74 62.26 5.37
C ALA A 873 -24.05 62.67 6.14
N ARG A 874 -24.12 62.94 7.47
CA ARG A 874 -23.09 63.19 8.51
C ARG A 874 -23.70 63.21 9.97
N ILE A 875 -23.06 62.58 10.98
CA ILE A 875 -22.91 63.03 12.43
C ILE A 875 -24.21 63.19 13.32
N PRO A 876 -24.24 63.26 14.69
CA PRO A 876 -23.18 63.36 15.76
C PRO A 876 -23.22 62.32 16.94
N PRO A 877 -22.21 62.34 17.86
CA PRO A 877 -22.13 61.62 19.17
C PRO A 877 -22.35 62.54 20.42
N PRO A 878 -22.22 62.07 21.69
CA PRO A 878 -20.95 62.21 22.45
C PRO A 878 -20.69 61.18 23.62
N SER A 879 -19.75 61.52 24.54
CA SER A 879 -19.48 61.01 25.93
C SER A 879 -18.72 59.67 26.19
N VAL A 880 -17.39 59.78 26.09
CA VAL A 880 -16.25 59.37 26.98
C VAL A 880 -16.54 58.69 28.35
N ILE A 881 -15.63 57.76 28.75
CA ILE A 881 -15.07 57.37 30.09
C ILE A 881 -14.71 55.87 30.04
N GLU A 882 -13.53 55.35 30.43
CA GLU A 882 -12.28 55.92 31.00
C GLU A 882 -11.08 54.98 30.69
N SER A 883 -9.88 55.53 30.44
CA SER A 883 -8.57 54.94 30.80
C SER A 883 -7.39 55.79 30.26
N ASP A 884 -6.93 56.76 31.07
CA ASP A 884 -5.51 57.16 31.14
C ASP A 884 -4.68 55.98 31.73
N GLU A 885 -3.35 55.89 31.69
CA GLU A 885 -2.23 56.86 31.54
C GLU A 885 -1.12 56.26 30.63
N SER A 886 -0.14 56.99 30.04
CA SER A 886 0.02 58.42 29.77
C SER A 886 1.18 58.68 28.77
N LEU A 887 1.23 59.91 28.23
CA LEU A 887 2.41 60.64 27.72
C LEU A 887 3.27 60.07 26.55
N SER A 888 3.01 60.62 25.36
CA SER A 888 4.05 61.11 24.42
C SER A 888 4.47 62.56 24.84
N PRO A 889 5.60 63.18 24.39
CA PRO A 889 6.15 63.10 23.02
C PRO A 889 7.69 63.14 22.83
N THR A 890 8.09 63.07 21.55
CA THR A 890 9.34 63.57 20.93
C THR A 890 9.68 65.03 21.31
N PRO A 891 10.94 65.53 21.19
CA PRO A 891 11.79 65.36 19.99
C PRO A 891 13.33 65.40 20.17
N ALA A 892 14.01 65.55 19.01
CA ALA A 892 15.33 66.14 18.78
C ALA A 892 16.54 65.20 18.53
N ILE A 893 17.51 65.74 17.81
CA ILE A 893 18.70 65.10 17.23
C ILE A 893 19.92 65.50 18.05
N SER A 894 20.72 64.54 18.51
CA SER A 894 22.19 64.67 18.58
C SER A 894 22.90 63.34 18.93
N GLU A 895 24.23 63.38 18.84
CA GLU A 895 25.21 62.29 18.89
C GLU A 895 25.30 61.55 20.24
N GLY A 896 25.72 60.27 20.21
CA GLY A 896 25.86 59.46 21.43
C GLY A 896 26.56 58.09 21.28
N ASN A 897 27.36 57.88 20.24
CA ASN A 897 28.05 56.59 20.02
C ASN A 897 29.32 56.46 20.88
N ALA A 898 29.23 55.80 22.04
CA ALA A 898 30.39 55.37 22.82
C ALA A 898 30.19 54.02 23.54
N GLU A 899 29.24 53.93 24.47
CA GLU A 899 29.22 52.82 25.45
C GLU A 899 28.71 51.48 24.90
N VAL A 900 27.83 51.49 23.89
CA VAL A 900 27.22 50.28 23.29
C VAL A 900 28.25 49.36 22.59
N LEU A 901 29.45 49.86 22.29
CA LEU A 901 30.52 49.09 21.65
C LEU A 901 31.23 48.12 22.61
N ASN A 902 31.37 48.48 23.90
CA ASN A 902 32.19 47.70 24.84
C ASN A 902 31.51 46.39 25.25
N GLU A 903 30.17 46.39 25.38
CA GLU A 903 29.42 45.20 25.75
C GLU A 903 29.20 44.23 24.57
N ARG A 904 29.15 44.74 23.33
CA ARG A 904 29.09 43.91 22.12
C ARG A 904 30.41 43.21 21.80
N SER A 905 31.54 43.82 22.13
CA SER A 905 32.87 43.23 21.89
C SER A 905 33.08 41.88 22.58
N ARG A 906 32.47 41.67 23.75
CA ARG A 906 32.58 40.42 24.53
C ARG A 906 31.98 39.19 23.85
N ILE A 907 31.08 39.36 22.89
CA ILE A 907 30.40 38.24 22.20
C ILE A 907 31.35 37.56 21.18
N CYS A 908 32.34 38.28 20.64
CA CYS A 908 33.21 37.77 19.57
C CYS A 908 34.25 36.73 20.00
N HIS A 909 34.48 36.57 21.32
CA HIS A 909 35.51 35.67 21.88
C HIS A 909 34.98 34.66 22.92
N SER A 910 33.66 34.50 23.06
CA SER A 910 33.10 33.40 23.85
C SER A 910 33.13 32.10 23.05
N THR A 911 33.69 31.03 23.61
CA THR A 911 33.66 29.69 22.99
C THR A 911 32.22 29.23 22.75
N PRO A 912 31.89 28.63 21.59
CA PRO A 912 30.53 28.14 21.34
C PRO A 912 30.16 27.07 22.36
N SER A 913 28.97 27.23 22.95
CA SER A 913 28.36 26.27 23.87
C SER A 913 26.95 25.95 23.40
N THR A 914 26.62 24.66 23.36
CA THR A 914 25.29 24.16 23.04
C THR A 914 24.63 23.54 24.29
N VAL A 915 23.45 22.94 24.12
CA VAL A 915 22.74 22.18 25.16
C VAL A 915 23.47 20.88 25.48
N THR A 916 23.54 20.49 26.75
CA THR A 916 23.97 19.12 27.12
C THR A 916 22.78 18.16 27.10
N ALA A 917 23.03 16.86 26.98
CA ALA A 917 21.97 15.86 27.16
C ALA A 917 21.28 15.99 28.54
N GLU A 918 22.03 16.36 29.57
CA GLU A 918 21.52 16.61 30.92
C GLU A 918 20.51 17.78 30.94
N GLU A 919 20.83 18.93 30.32
CA GLU A 919 19.90 20.06 30.18
C GLU A 919 18.61 19.65 29.45
N LEU A 920 18.72 18.86 28.38
CA LEU A 920 17.56 18.35 27.63
C LEU A 920 16.65 17.48 28.52
N THR A 921 17.23 16.61 29.36
CA THR A 921 16.43 15.78 30.29
C THR A 921 15.75 16.58 31.41
N GLN A 922 16.27 17.76 31.75
CA GLN A 922 15.64 18.68 32.70
C GLN A 922 14.56 19.57 32.05
N HIS A 923 14.47 19.60 30.72
CA HIS A 923 13.57 20.50 30.01
C HIS A 923 12.08 20.26 30.36
N LYS A 924 11.35 21.35 30.60
CA LYS A 924 9.95 21.36 31.09
C LYS A 924 8.98 20.53 30.24
N ASN A 925 9.22 20.41 28.93
CA ASN A 925 8.40 19.59 28.03
C ASN A 925 8.75 18.09 28.17
N TYR A 926 10.03 17.74 28.22
CA TYR A 926 10.47 16.36 28.47
C TYR A 926 10.04 15.86 29.85
N VAL A 927 10.19 16.66 30.91
CA VAL A 927 9.73 16.28 32.27
C VAL A 927 8.20 16.07 32.33
N LYS A 928 7.40 16.83 31.56
CA LYS A 928 5.97 16.56 31.40
C LYS A 928 5.72 15.25 30.64
N PHE A 929 6.49 14.99 29.60
CA PHE A 929 6.39 13.79 28.77
C PHE A 929 6.70 12.51 29.57
N ILE A 930 7.80 12.49 30.35
CA ILE A 930 8.12 11.41 31.29
C ILE A 930 6.97 11.16 32.28
N LYS A 931 6.42 12.23 32.88
CA LYS A 931 5.28 12.13 33.81
C LYS A 931 3.97 11.67 33.16
N ARG A 932 3.87 11.67 31.83
CA ARG A 932 2.81 11.00 31.08
C ARG A 932 3.13 9.52 30.89
N GLN A 933 4.31 9.19 30.36
CA GLN A 933 4.76 7.80 30.16
C GLN A 933 4.68 6.96 31.45
N GLU A 934 5.04 7.53 32.60
CA GLU A 934 4.89 6.88 33.92
C GLU A 934 3.45 6.45 34.24
N ARG A 935 2.46 7.28 33.89
CA ARG A 935 1.03 6.96 34.13
C ARG A 935 0.60 5.82 33.24
N GLU A 936 0.98 5.88 31.96
CA GLU A 936 0.66 4.86 30.98
C GLU A 936 1.36 3.51 31.26
N MET A 937 2.49 3.51 31.97
CA MET A 937 3.09 2.29 32.55
C MET A 937 2.30 1.78 33.75
N LYS A 938 2.03 2.64 34.74
CA LYS A 938 1.27 2.28 35.95
C LYS A 938 -0.16 1.77 35.63
N GLU A 939 -0.77 2.22 34.53
CA GLU A 939 -2.04 1.69 34.01
C GLU A 939 -1.89 0.32 33.34
N ALA A 940 -0.81 0.09 32.59
CA ALA A 940 -0.51 -1.22 32.00
C ALA A 940 -0.23 -2.27 33.09
N GLU A 941 0.54 -1.92 34.12
CA GLU A 941 0.82 -2.75 35.29
C GLU A 941 -0.46 -3.12 36.03
N LYS A 942 -1.31 -2.13 36.38
CA LYS A 942 -2.63 -2.36 37.01
C LYS A 942 -3.54 -3.29 36.20
N LYS A 943 -3.48 -3.23 34.86
CA LYS A 943 -4.25 -4.11 33.98
C LYS A 943 -3.84 -5.58 34.09
N TYR A 944 -2.53 -5.87 34.21
CA TYR A 944 -2.03 -7.23 34.42
C TYR A 944 -2.14 -7.70 35.87
N GLN A 945 -1.97 -6.80 36.83
CA GLN A 945 -2.26 -7.07 38.24
C GLN A 945 -3.73 -7.51 38.40
N LYS A 946 -4.69 -6.78 37.81
CA LYS A 946 -6.10 -7.20 37.83
C LYS A 946 -6.35 -8.54 37.14
N LYS A 947 -5.76 -8.79 35.95
CA LYS A 947 -5.81 -10.13 35.30
C LYS A 947 -5.36 -11.24 36.27
N THR A 948 -4.30 -10.97 37.04
CA THR A 948 -3.71 -11.91 38.00
C THR A 948 -4.63 -12.13 39.21
N GLU A 949 -5.18 -11.07 39.78
CA GLU A 949 -6.15 -11.13 40.87
C GLU A 949 -7.42 -11.89 40.46
N ASP A 950 -8.00 -11.59 39.29
CA ASP A 950 -9.15 -12.29 38.72
C ASP A 950 -8.86 -13.80 38.52
N LEU A 951 -7.64 -14.15 38.08
CA LEU A 951 -7.20 -15.53 37.85
C LEU A 951 -6.98 -16.30 39.17
N ILE A 952 -6.31 -15.70 40.15
CA ILE A 952 -6.09 -16.31 41.48
C ILE A 952 -7.42 -16.49 42.21
N GLN A 953 -8.34 -15.51 42.12
CA GLN A 953 -9.67 -15.61 42.70
C GLN A 953 -10.48 -16.76 42.07
N LYS A 954 -10.50 -16.87 40.74
CA LYS A 954 -11.12 -17.98 39.99
C LYS A 954 -10.64 -19.35 40.49
N TYR A 955 -9.33 -19.52 40.72
CA TYR A 955 -8.79 -20.77 41.24
C TYR A 955 -9.07 -20.97 42.73
N SER A 956 -8.98 -19.93 43.55
CA SER A 956 -9.37 -19.96 44.97
C SER A 956 -10.82 -20.42 45.15
N ASP A 957 -11.75 -19.93 44.33
CA ASP A 957 -13.16 -20.35 44.36
C ASP A 957 -13.38 -21.77 43.80
N SER A 958 -12.55 -22.22 42.84
CA SER A 958 -12.50 -23.63 42.42
C SER A 958 -12.10 -24.54 43.59
N PHE A 959 -11.01 -24.22 44.30
CA PHE A 959 -10.56 -24.97 45.47
C PHE A 959 -11.57 -24.95 46.63
N LYS A 960 -12.21 -23.80 46.93
CA LYS A 960 -13.33 -23.72 47.90
C LYS A 960 -14.50 -24.62 47.50
N SER A 961 -14.88 -24.63 46.22
CA SER A 961 -15.98 -25.45 45.69
C SER A 961 -15.68 -26.95 45.82
N MET A 962 -14.45 -27.36 45.49
CA MET A 962 -13.99 -28.75 45.68
C MET A 962 -13.97 -29.14 47.17
N LYS A 963 -13.41 -28.29 48.04
CA LYS A 963 -13.38 -28.50 49.50
C LYS A 963 -14.80 -28.68 50.07
N LYS A 964 -15.73 -27.78 49.71
CA LYS A 964 -17.15 -27.86 50.11
C LYS A 964 -17.81 -29.16 49.65
N LYS A 965 -17.55 -29.62 48.43
CA LYS A 965 -18.08 -30.91 47.91
C LYS A 965 -17.52 -32.12 48.67
N SER A 966 -16.22 -32.15 48.97
CA SER A 966 -15.63 -33.21 49.80
C SER A 966 -16.16 -33.23 51.24
N SER A 967 -16.41 -32.05 51.83
CA SER A 967 -17.01 -31.95 53.18
C SER A 967 -18.47 -32.38 53.23
N LEU A 968 -19.24 -32.22 52.14
CA LEU A 968 -20.60 -32.73 52.03
C LEU A 968 -20.60 -34.26 51.92
N LYS A 969 -19.78 -34.84 51.04
CA LYS A 969 -19.62 -36.29 50.91
C LYS A 969 -19.26 -36.96 52.25
N LYS A 970 -18.31 -36.39 52.99
CA LYS A 970 -17.91 -36.86 54.35
C LYS A 970 -19.00 -36.73 55.43
N LYS A 971 -20.16 -36.12 55.14
CA LYS A 971 -21.34 -36.12 56.02
C LYS A 971 -22.40 -37.15 55.64
N GLU A 972 -22.39 -37.64 54.40
CA GLU A 972 -23.30 -38.66 53.89
C GLU A 972 -22.67 -40.07 53.99
N GLU A 973 -21.38 -40.18 53.69
CA GLU A 973 -20.57 -41.39 53.81
C GLU A 973 -19.70 -41.31 55.07
N GLY A 974 -20.05 -42.05 56.11
CA GLY A 974 -19.36 -42.07 57.41
C GLY A 974 -17.99 -42.74 57.40
N GLY A 975 -17.00 -42.12 56.73
CA GLY A 975 -15.64 -42.65 56.56
C GLY A 975 -14.55 -41.59 56.76
N GLY A 976 -13.54 -41.92 57.59
CA GLY A 976 -12.49 -40.98 57.99
C GLY A 976 -11.44 -40.65 56.92
N THR A 977 -11.26 -41.50 55.91
CA THR A 977 -10.17 -41.41 54.91
C THR A 977 -10.38 -40.30 53.87
N SER A 978 -9.29 -39.82 53.27
CA SER A 978 -9.34 -38.82 52.18
C SER A 978 -9.54 -39.51 50.83
N ASP A 979 -10.63 -39.18 50.11
CA ASP A 979 -10.90 -39.68 48.76
C ASP A 979 -9.72 -39.38 47.80
N PRO A 980 -9.05 -40.40 47.24
CA PRO A 980 -7.89 -40.19 46.35
C PRO A 980 -8.28 -39.46 45.06
N ALA A 981 -9.50 -39.65 44.54
CA ALA A 981 -9.97 -38.97 43.33
C ALA A 981 -10.20 -37.46 43.55
N VAL A 982 -10.31 -37.01 44.81
CA VAL A 982 -10.31 -35.58 45.15
C VAL A 982 -8.88 -35.04 45.17
N LYS A 983 -7.90 -35.79 45.70
CA LYS A 983 -6.48 -35.38 45.68
C LYS A 983 -5.94 -35.25 44.26
N GLU A 984 -6.26 -36.20 43.38
CA GLU A 984 -5.88 -36.19 41.97
C GLU A 984 -6.44 -34.96 41.23
N ARG A 985 -7.73 -34.67 41.37
CA ARG A 985 -8.37 -33.47 40.77
C ARG A 985 -7.84 -32.14 41.32
N VAL A 986 -7.43 -32.09 42.59
CA VAL A 986 -6.77 -30.92 43.16
C VAL A 986 -5.35 -30.75 42.56
N LYS A 987 -4.64 -31.85 42.28
CA LYS A 987 -3.34 -31.83 41.58
C LYS A 987 -3.49 -31.35 40.12
N GLU A 988 -4.46 -31.86 39.36
CA GLU A 988 -4.78 -31.38 38.00
C GLU A 988 -5.08 -29.86 37.99
N GLN A 989 -5.88 -29.38 38.95
CA GLN A 989 -6.21 -27.96 39.08
C GLN A 989 -4.99 -27.11 39.49
N LYS A 990 -4.08 -27.65 40.31
CA LYS A 990 -2.83 -27.01 40.71
C LYS A 990 -1.86 -26.85 39.54
N GLU A 991 -1.58 -27.93 38.81
CA GLU A 991 -0.72 -27.94 37.62
C GLU A 991 -1.27 -27.00 36.54
N LYS A 992 -2.60 -26.99 36.36
CA LYS A 992 -3.26 -26.06 35.44
C LYS A 992 -3.15 -24.60 35.91
N MET A 993 -3.33 -24.31 37.20
CA MET A 993 -3.17 -22.96 37.75
C MET A 993 -1.73 -22.45 37.56
N GLN A 994 -0.74 -23.31 37.80
CA GLN A 994 0.68 -23.02 37.59
C GLN A 994 0.96 -22.69 36.11
N SER A 995 0.42 -23.47 35.18
CA SER A 995 0.57 -23.21 33.74
C SER A 995 -0.12 -21.90 33.30
N GLU A 996 -1.37 -21.65 33.73
CA GLU A 996 -2.09 -20.41 33.38
C GLU A 996 -1.41 -19.16 34.00
N LEU A 997 -0.86 -19.23 35.22
CA LEU A 997 -0.10 -18.12 35.82
C LEU A 997 1.25 -17.89 35.14
N GLN A 998 2.03 -18.94 34.88
CA GLN A 998 3.32 -18.82 34.21
C GLN A 998 3.16 -18.21 32.81
N SER A 999 2.12 -18.60 32.07
CA SER A 999 1.80 -17.98 30.77
C SER A 999 1.38 -16.52 30.91
N LEU A 1000 0.55 -16.17 31.91
CA LEU A 1000 0.09 -14.81 32.14
C LEU A 1000 1.23 -13.85 32.53
N TRP A 1001 2.16 -14.27 33.39
CA TRP A 1001 3.28 -13.43 33.81
C TRP A 1001 4.39 -13.36 32.76
N THR A 1002 4.57 -14.40 31.94
CA THR A 1002 5.41 -14.29 30.72
C THR A 1002 4.82 -13.25 29.76
N GLU A 1003 3.51 -13.31 29.47
CA GLU A 1003 2.81 -12.28 28.67
C GLU A 1003 2.99 -10.88 29.28
N GLN A 1004 2.84 -10.75 30.61
CA GLN A 1004 3.04 -9.49 31.31
C GLN A 1004 4.45 -8.94 31.13
N TYR A 1005 5.49 -9.73 31.38
CA TYR A 1005 6.88 -9.25 31.30
C TYR A 1005 7.29 -8.91 29.86
N ASP A 1006 6.89 -9.70 28.87
CA ASP A 1006 7.16 -9.43 27.45
C ASP A 1006 6.47 -8.14 26.98
N GLN A 1007 5.24 -7.89 27.44
CA GLN A 1007 4.49 -6.68 27.10
C GLN A 1007 5.02 -5.45 27.86
N LEU A 1008 5.49 -5.61 29.10
CA LEU A 1008 6.20 -4.55 29.83
C LEU A 1008 7.56 -4.21 29.18
N LYS A 1009 8.32 -5.21 28.72
CA LYS A 1009 9.58 -5.01 27.98
C LYS A 1009 9.32 -4.22 26.70
N LYS A 1010 8.42 -4.70 25.84
CA LYS A 1010 8.05 -4.02 24.58
C LYS A 1010 7.56 -2.59 24.80
N LYS A 1011 6.82 -2.36 25.89
CA LYS A 1011 6.41 -0.99 26.25
C LYS A 1011 7.59 -0.15 26.75
N LYS A 1012 8.53 -0.68 27.53
CA LYS A 1012 9.74 0.06 27.92
C LYS A 1012 10.62 0.42 26.72
N GLU A 1013 10.83 -0.50 25.79
CA GLU A 1013 11.54 -0.30 24.52
C GLU A 1013 10.86 0.83 23.70
N GLN A 1014 9.54 0.74 23.49
CA GLN A 1014 8.77 1.81 22.82
C GLN A 1014 8.94 3.16 23.51
N LEU A 1015 8.77 3.22 24.84
CA LEU A 1015 8.85 4.47 25.59
C LEU A 1015 10.26 5.07 25.57
N ALA A 1016 11.32 4.25 25.47
CA ALA A 1016 12.69 4.71 25.24
C ALA A 1016 12.87 5.30 23.84
N THR A 1017 12.34 4.65 22.78
CA THR A 1017 12.34 5.23 21.42
C THR A 1017 11.59 6.57 21.34
N GLU A 1018 10.46 6.71 22.03
CA GLU A 1018 9.74 7.99 22.10
C GLU A 1018 10.51 9.07 22.88
N ARG A 1019 11.27 8.70 23.93
CA ARG A 1019 12.17 9.63 24.63
C ARG A 1019 13.28 10.12 23.72
N LEU A 1020 13.91 9.23 22.96
CA LEU A 1020 14.93 9.58 21.97
C LEU A 1020 14.39 10.57 20.95
N ALA A 1021 13.21 10.31 20.38
CA ALA A 1021 12.55 11.23 19.46
C ALA A 1021 12.28 12.60 20.10
N THR A 1022 11.77 12.63 21.34
CA THR A 1022 11.49 13.88 22.08
C THR A 1022 12.77 14.65 22.43
N LEU A 1023 13.87 13.97 22.79
CA LEU A 1023 15.16 14.61 23.06
C LEU A 1023 15.81 15.12 21.78
N MET A 1024 15.72 14.39 20.66
CA MET A 1024 16.20 14.83 19.36
C MET A 1024 15.40 16.00 18.77
N GLU A 1025 14.08 16.04 19.01
CA GLU A 1025 13.24 17.19 18.66
C GLU A 1025 13.69 18.44 19.45
N LEU A 1026 13.82 18.34 20.77
CA LEU A 1026 14.29 19.45 21.62
C LEU A 1026 15.73 19.87 21.34
N ALA A 1027 16.62 18.91 21.01
CA ALA A 1027 17.98 19.20 20.57
C ALA A 1027 17.96 19.97 19.25
N THR A 1028 17.26 19.48 18.23
CA THR A 1028 17.23 20.15 16.92
C THR A 1028 16.53 21.51 16.97
N GLU A 1029 15.48 21.70 17.80
CA GLU A 1029 14.91 23.03 18.07
C GLU A 1029 15.96 24.01 18.64
N LYS A 1030 16.71 23.60 19.67
CA LYS A 1030 17.74 24.45 20.29
C LYS A 1030 18.94 24.66 19.35
N HIS A 1031 19.42 23.63 18.67
CA HIS A 1031 20.53 23.72 17.71
C HIS A 1031 20.20 24.66 16.53
N VAL A 1032 18.97 24.60 16.00
CA VAL A 1032 18.49 25.53 14.96
C VAL A 1032 18.35 26.95 15.49
N SER A 1033 18.05 27.14 16.78
CA SER A 1033 18.04 28.47 17.40
C SER A 1033 19.46 29.03 17.58
N GLU A 1034 20.42 28.20 17.98
CA GLU A 1034 21.84 28.54 18.14
C GLU A 1034 22.48 28.91 16.79
N ALA A 1035 22.25 28.10 15.76
CA ALA A 1035 22.72 28.37 14.40
C ALA A 1035 22.19 29.71 13.88
N LYS A 1036 20.89 30.00 14.06
CA LYS A 1036 20.29 31.29 13.65
C LYS A 1036 20.78 32.49 14.46
N ILE A 1037 21.24 32.29 15.70
CA ILE A 1037 21.91 33.34 16.48
C ILE A 1037 23.31 33.58 15.90
N LEU A 1038 24.05 32.53 15.58
CA LEU A 1038 25.38 32.62 14.99
C LEU A 1038 25.35 33.28 13.60
N GLU A 1039 24.48 32.82 12.68
CA GLU A 1039 24.25 33.45 11.35
C GLU A 1039 23.93 34.95 11.47
N ARG A 1040 23.16 35.34 12.49
CA ARG A 1040 22.79 36.74 12.72
C ARG A 1040 23.95 37.56 13.29
N CYS A 1041 24.82 36.95 14.09
CA CYS A 1041 26.07 37.54 14.54
C CYS A 1041 27.07 37.67 13.37
N GLU A 1042 27.25 36.64 12.54
CA GLU A 1042 28.06 36.66 11.32
C GLU A 1042 27.63 37.79 10.38
N HIS A 1043 26.33 37.86 10.04
CA HIS A 1043 25.80 38.90 9.16
C HIS A 1043 25.98 40.31 9.75
N THR A 1044 25.83 40.47 11.07
CA THR A 1044 26.05 41.77 11.75
C THR A 1044 27.54 42.16 11.75
N CYS A 1045 28.43 41.21 12.01
CA CYS A 1045 29.88 41.43 12.03
C CYS A 1045 30.42 41.78 10.64
N ASN A 1046 29.98 41.07 9.61
CA ASN A 1046 30.38 41.32 8.22
C ASN A 1046 29.95 42.72 7.74
N THR A 1047 28.76 43.20 8.14
CA THR A 1047 28.32 44.59 7.82
C THR A 1047 29.16 45.66 8.53
N PHE A 1048 29.77 45.37 9.69
CA PHE A 1048 30.74 46.26 10.32
C PHE A 1048 32.15 46.16 9.69
N ARG A 1049 32.58 44.97 9.26
CA ARG A 1049 33.87 44.78 8.58
C ARG A 1049 33.98 45.50 7.24
N THR A 1050 32.87 45.76 6.54
CA THR A 1050 32.86 46.50 5.25
C THR A 1050 33.26 47.99 5.30
N HIS A 1051 33.82 48.49 6.41
CA HIS A 1051 34.33 49.87 6.55
C HIS A 1051 35.76 50.00 7.12
N CYS A 1052 36.47 48.90 7.39
CA CYS A 1052 37.90 48.92 7.76
C CYS A 1052 38.68 47.79 7.04
N ASP A 1053 40.00 47.95 6.92
CA ASP A 1053 40.83 47.18 5.99
C ASP A 1053 40.88 45.65 6.21
N GLY A 1054 41.23 44.95 5.12
CA GLY A 1054 41.12 43.51 4.99
C GLY A 1054 42.07 42.69 5.87
N SER A 1055 41.50 41.76 6.62
CA SER A 1055 42.16 40.59 7.22
C SER A 1055 41.18 39.40 7.17
N SER A 1056 41.68 38.17 7.00
CA SER A 1056 40.85 37.01 6.68
C SER A 1056 40.45 36.16 7.90
N SER A 1057 39.40 35.35 7.72
CA SER A 1057 39.27 33.99 8.28
C SER A 1057 39.58 33.77 9.77
N GLU A 1058 38.66 34.15 10.68
CA GLU A 1058 38.66 33.66 12.08
C GLU A 1058 37.31 33.05 12.54
N PHE A 1059 36.23 33.13 11.75
CA PHE A 1059 34.89 32.72 12.20
C PHE A 1059 34.38 31.35 11.68
N SER A 1060 34.96 30.76 10.62
CA SER A 1060 34.62 29.38 10.21
C SER A 1060 34.80 28.36 11.35
N PRO A 1061 35.92 28.39 12.11
CA PRO A 1061 36.14 27.45 13.20
C PRO A 1061 35.10 27.54 14.32
N GLN A 1062 34.44 28.69 14.51
CA GLN A 1062 33.37 28.81 15.50
C GLN A 1062 32.08 28.12 15.04
N GLN A 1063 31.81 28.09 13.73
CA GLN A 1063 30.66 27.39 13.15
C GLN A 1063 30.91 25.88 13.08
N GLU A 1064 32.15 25.45 12.81
CA GLU A 1064 32.57 24.04 12.89
C GLU A 1064 32.53 23.52 14.34
N ALA A 1065 33.15 24.23 15.30
CA ALA A 1065 33.14 23.83 16.72
C ALA A 1065 31.74 23.88 17.37
N LEU A 1066 30.78 24.62 16.81
CA LEU A 1066 29.38 24.51 17.21
C LEU A 1066 28.73 23.23 16.67
N LYS A 1067 28.94 22.88 15.39
CA LYS A 1067 28.41 21.65 14.77
C LYS A 1067 28.96 20.40 15.45
N GLU A 1068 30.26 20.37 15.75
CA GLU A 1068 30.94 19.27 16.46
C GLU A 1068 30.28 19.02 17.83
N LYS A 1069 30.11 20.06 18.65
CA LYS A 1069 29.46 19.94 19.96
C LYS A 1069 27.99 19.54 19.84
N GLN A 1070 27.27 20.06 18.83
CA GLN A 1070 25.89 19.67 18.55
C GLN A 1070 25.79 18.19 18.12
N ALA A 1071 26.79 17.64 17.43
CA ALA A 1071 26.89 16.21 17.12
C ALA A 1071 27.16 15.39 18.39
N GLY A 1072 28.08 15.83 19.26
CA GLY A 1072 28.34 15.23 20.58
C GLY A 1072 27.07 15.10 21.43
N THR A 1073 26.32 16.20 21.58
CA THR A 1073 25.02 16.20 22.29
C THR A 1073 24.02 15.20 21.72
N LEU A 1074 24.00 14.99 20.40
CA LEU A 1074 23.13 13.99 19.77
C LEU A 1074 23.60 12.56 20.03
N GLU A 1075 24.90 12.31 20.19
CA GLU A 1075 25.45 11.00 20.54
C GLU A 1075 25.27 10.67 22.03
N ASP A 1076 25.39 11.64 22.93
CA ASP A 1076 25.02 11.50 24.34
C ASP A 1076 23.55 11.10 24.49
N VAL A 1077 22.66 11.74 23.72
CA VAL A 1077 21.21 11.45 23.69
C VAL A 1077 20.90 10.04 23.16
N LYS A 1078 21.66 9.54 22.17
CA LYS A 1078 21.58 8.14 21.73
C LYS A 1078 22.08 7.19 22.82
N THR A 1079 23.24 7.49 23.41
CA THR A 1079 23.90 6.67 24.43
C THR A 1079 23.01 6.49 25.67
N LEU A 1080 22.41 7.58 26.16
CA LEU A 1080 21.41 7.55 27.25
C LEU A 1080 20.21 6.67 26.92
N THR A 1081 19.74 6.67 25.66
CA THR A 1081 18.63 5.81 25.22
C THR A 1081 19.05 4.34 25.14
N ASN A 1082 20.25 4.06 24.64
CA ASN A 1082 20.81 2.71 24.57
C ASN A 1082 20.97 2.11 25.98
N GLN A 1083 21.41 2.91 26.95
CA GLN A 1083 21.44 2.51 28.36
C GLN A 1083 20.04 2.15 28.89
N LEU A 1084 19.02 2.99 28.66
CA LEU A 1084 17.64 2.71 29.09
C LEU A 1084 17.06 1.43 28.48
N ASN A 1085 17.41 1.12 27.22
CA ASN A 1085 17.04 -0.14 26.57
C ASN A 1085 17.76 -1.35 27.19
N LEU A 1086 19.05 -1.22 27.48
CA LEU A 1086 19.84 -2.26 28.15
C LEU A 1086 19.33 -2.55 29.57
N GLU A 1087 18.98 -1.52 30.33
CA GLU A 1087 18.32 -1.65 31.65
C GLU A 1087 16.98 -2.40 31.53
N ALA A 1088 16.14 -2.07 30.55
CA ALA A 1088 14.87 -2.77 30.31
C ALA A 1088 15.06 -4.25 29.92
N MET A 1089 16.10 -4.57 29.13
CA MET A 1089 16.46 -5.95 28.81
C MET A 1089 16.96 -6.73 30.03
N ASN A 1090 17.81 -6.11 30.86
CA ASN A 1090 18.34 -6.72 32.07
C ASN A 1090 17.25 -7.00 33.12
N GLU A 1091 16.30 -6.07 33.30
CA GLU A 1091 15.15 -6.27 34.19
C GLU A 1091 14.23 -7.40 33.70
N HIS A 1092 13.99 -7.50 32.39
CA HIS A 1092 13.22 -8.59 31.78
C HIS A 1092 13.91 -9.95 31.96
N ALA A 1093 15.21 -10.03 31.71
CA ALA A 1093 16.00 -11.23 31.93
C ALA A 1093 16.01 -11.66 33.41
N HIS A 1094 16.11 -10.71 34.35
CA HIS A 1094 16.00 -11.00 35.78
C HIS A 1094 14.61 -11.57 36.13
N LYS A 1095 13.52 -10.93 35.67
CA LYS A 1095 12.15 -11.36 35.95
C LYS A 1095 11.82 -12.74 35.36
N LEU A 1096 12.34 -13.07 34.17
CA LEU A 1096 12.21 -14.43 33.63
C LEU A 1096 12.98 -15.49 34.43
N ARG A 1097 14.11 -15.14 35.07
CA ARG A 1097 14.84 -16.05 35.97
C ARG A 1097 14.11 -16.28 37.30
N SER A 1098 13.44 -15.27 37.86
CA SER A 1098 12.69 -15.41 39.12
C SER A 1098 11.29 -16.02 38.95
N LEU A 1099 10.68 -15.87 37.77
CA LEU A 1099 9.32 -16.34 37.43
C LEU A 1099 8.98 -17.77 37.91
N PRO A 1100 9.81 -18.82 37.72
CA PRO A 1100 9.43 -20.18 38.10
C PRO A 1100 9.31 -20.39 39.63
N LYS A 1101 9.94 -19.50 40.42
CA LYS A 1101 9.79 -19.46 41.88
C LYS A 1101 8.54 -18.67 42.26
N GLU A 1102 8.37 -17.46 41.72
CA GLU A 1102 7.22 -16.59 42.01
C GLU A 1102 5.87 -17.31 41.73
N VAL A 1103 5.77 -18.05 40.62
CA VAL A 1103 4.56 -18.81 40.28
C VAL A 1103 4.31 -19.92 41.30
N ARG A 1104 5.36 -20.64 41.72
CA ARG A 1104 5.26 -21.72 42.71
C ARG A 1104 4.77 -21.18 44.06
N ASP A 1105 5.33 -20.07 44.50
CA ASP A 1105 4.98 -19.44 45.77
C ASP A 1105 3.51 -18.95 45.75
N ALA A 1106 3.06 -18.30 44.66
CA ALA A 1106 1.66 -17.87 44.51
C ALA A 1106 0.65 -19.03 44.41
N VAL A 1107 1.01 -20.12 43.72
CA VAL A 1107 0.20 -21.35 43.68
C VAL A 1107 0.13 -21.99 45.07
N ASN A 1108 1.25 -22.08 45.79
CA ASN A 1108 1.31 -22.60 47.16
C ASN A 1108 0.45 -21.78 48.14
N VAL A 1109 0.45 -20.44 48.03
CA VAL A 1109 -0.46 -19.57 48.82
C VAL A 1109 -1.93 -19.86 48.52
N CYS A 1110 -2.30 -20.07 47.25
CA CYS A 1110 -3.69 -20.36 46.87
C CYS A 1110 -4.15 -21.77 47.31
N VAL A 1111 -3.27 -22.77 47.18
CA VAL A 1111 -3.54 -24.17 47.56
C VAL A 1111 -3.57 -24.35 49.08
N SER A 1112 -2.59 -23.80 49.81
CA SER A 1112 -2.48 -23.95 51.28
C SER A 1112 -3.73 -23.52 52.05
N ALA A 1113 -4.39 -22.44 51.61
CA ALA A 1113 -5.65 -21.96 52.19
C ALA A 1113 -6.78 -23.00 52.20
N HIS A 1114 -6.72 -24.01 51.30
CA HIS A 1114 -7.76 -25.02 51.14
C HIS A 1114 -7.27 -26.44 51.41
N PHE A 1115 -6.07 -26.80 50.96
CA PHE A 1115 -5.48 -28.13 51.03
C PHE A 1115 -4.00 -28.05 51.43
N PRO A 1116 -3.67 -27.82 52.72
CA PRO A 1116 -2.28 -27.66 53.18
C PRO A 1116 -1.42 -28.91 52.89
N ASP A 1117 -2.00 -30.10 52.95
CA ASP A 1117 -1.33 -31.39 52.67
C ASP A 1117 -0.87 -31.56 51.20
N LEU A 1118 -1.18 -30.60 50.31
CA LEU A 1118 -0.88 -30.63 48.86
C LEU A 1118 -0.05 -29.42 48.39
N VAL A 1119 0.58 -28.71 49.33
CA VAL A 1119 1.56 -27.63 49.09
C VAL A 1119 2.91 -28.25 48.71
N ASP A 1120 3.62 -27.69 47.73
CA ASP A 1120 4.97 -28.18 47.40
C ASP A 1120 5.95 -27.66 48.45
N GLN A 1121 6.68 -28.58 49.10
CA GLN A 1121 7.71 -28.19 50.08
C GLN A 1121 8.88 -27.50 49.37
N ALA A 1122 9.34 -26.39 49.94
CA ALA A 1122 10.55 -25.70 49.49
C ALA A 1122 11.78 -26.43 50.06
N GLY A 1123 12.29 -27.41 49.33
CA GLY A 1123 13.50 -28.17 49.66
C GLY A 1123 14.29 -28.55 48.41
N ASP A 1124 15.60 -28.65 48.55
CA ASP A 1124 16.52 -28.85 47.44
C ASP A 1124 16.34 -30.20 46.73
N THR A 1125 16.23 -30.15 45.40
CA THR A 1125 16.64 -31.22 44.51
C THR A 1125 17.55 -30.65 43.44
N LYS A 1126 18.87 -30.67 43.73
CA LYS A 1126 19.87 -30.66 42.67
C LYS A 1126 19.60 -31.87 41.77
N VAL A 1127 19.37 -31.61 40.49
CA VAL A 1127 19.47 -32.65 39.47
C VAL A 1127 20.90 -32.59 38.95
N ASP A 1128 21.81 -33.29 39.63
CA ASP A 1128 23.14 -33.55 39.09
C ASP A 1128 22.99 -34.45 37.86
N GLY A 1129 23.29 -33.94 36.66
CA GLY A 1129 23.24 -34.75 35.44
C GLY A 1129 22.66 -34.09 34.18
N ASP A 1130 23.02 -32.85 33.87
CA ASP A 1130 23.16 -32.45 32.46
C ASP A 1130 24.29 -31.41 32.30
N SER A 1131 25.32 -31.75 31.53
CA SER A 1131 26.58 -31.00 31.49
C SER A 1131 26.59 -29.97 30.37
N CYS A 1132 26.17 -28.74 30.65
CA CYS A 1132 26.28 -27.62 29.71
C CYS A 1132 27.52 -26.78 30.01
N TYR A 1133 28.55 -26.87 29.16
CA TYR A 1133 29.60 -25.84 29.08
C TYR A 1133 28.94 -24.52 28.65
N GLY A 1134 29.08 -23.47 29.46
CA GLY A 1134 28.44 -22.17 29.20
C GLY A 1134 29.17 -20.96 29.82
N ASP A 1135 29.74 -21.10 31.01
CA ASP A 1135 30.41 -20.00 31.73
C ASP A 1135 31.89 -19.78 31.33
N VAL A 1136 32.23 -20.01 30.05
CA VAL A 1136 33.51 -19.59 29.45
C VAL A 1136 33.26 -19.06 28.05
N PHE A 1137 32.79 -17.81 27.96
CA PHE A 1137 33.14 -16.81 26.94
C PHE A 1137 32.34 -15.52 27.24
N LEU A 1138 32.91 -14.65 28.07
CA LEU A 1138 32.55 -13.23 28.15
C LEU A 1138 33.74 -12.44 27.61
N GLY A 1139 33.55 -11.87 26.43
CA GLY A 1139 34.49 -11.07 25.65
C GLY A 1139 33.76 -10.53 24.44
#